data_AF-A0A3L7QFD2-F1
#
_entry.id   AF-A0A3L7QFD2-F1
#
_cell.length_a   1.000
_cell.length_b   1.000
_cell.length_c   1.000
_cell.angle_alpha   90.00
_cell.angle_beta   90.00
_cell.angle_gamma   90.00
#
_symmetry.space_group_name_H-M   'P 1'
#
loop_
_entity.id
_entity.type
_entity.pdbx_description
1 polymer ?
#
loop_
_entity_poly.entity_id
_entity_poly.type
_entity_poly.pdbx_seq_one_letter_code
_entity_poly.pdbx_strand_id
1 'polypeptide(L)'
;MSVSEVLVLIPCHSLEDFPSELGEKPAGSLLNAFAVAWHPACLLETRSLPRWHRADDQIVAQSDRLVIVPMSCDESITSEWVQVSQSTGAKVVRGHHERGSMLAATLAQLENPPAIDADLANDFMALGTCWLWTELLTRHMRNYASLDEVRMKDEILAAAEAAIAGDAQTTRTHLKHAFEMLLEGRERFYPVPCYLLDLCLAGPAVNVPALETLLHDTVPTNILLMGQDLDGLVRNTPAFGESLRTAVVQRRVELIGGDWREGPTQLSSVNAILGSLQRGRRSYIEQVGQPPVTWGRRRFGVNLAMPQFLSRAGFRGGLHFVMDDGLYPDDEQSRLRWQGQDGSVLEAFSRIPLAGDSASSFLRLPVRLAESMDHDHVAAVCFARWPDLRTPWLDDLRRMARYAPVLGSFITFGEFFQSTDTRDRYHDQSGADYLSPFLVQAVARQEVDPIRRYSRSRLQRMRLERAEWCQHLAQLLGQPPLTTSSNELEDRLDQSGPDIPETPDTTLDADLAAREAQAVAALQPLLTGATARPGVVVVNTLSFARRTLVEWPERLGFPTVGGSVVSIASRAERSTVLVDLPPSGFVWLAADGAPPQSIPKPQRSGAWAEDLALGNEFCDLRISEETGGLMELRTPTLLGNRLSQQLAYRFPTQRTVKSGEGDEAVESTTYYSVMQRESHRVIESGPERAAVETTGQLVDPQNLTRLLATFRQVIRIGSGRPLIEIEFEITPAKPLEGEPWTNYFAARWAWKNEEAALTKGVLQAAQPVLGERIEAPDYLEIADGQGRLALLAPGTPFHRRTGPRMLDTLLLVAGESTDSQTVRIALDQPFPMQAALSSLTPPLVIPVTHGPPASGESGWFFHVGAKNVVLLRLLPTPTGTRGCVVRLLETEGRARAFKLTAFRTPTTARQIDLQGQTISTLGIDPDGGVILEIAAYEVLEVELNW
;
A
#
# COMPACT_ATOMS: atom_id res chain seq x y z
N MET A 1 -63.01 3.76 -14.35
CA MET A 1 -63.08 3.87 -12.88
C MET A 1 -61.77 4.47 -12.41
N SER A 2 -61.87 5.60 -11.72
CA SER A 2 -60.74 6.33 -11.14
C SER A 2 -60.12 5.54 -9.99
N VAL A 3 -58.81 5.64 -9.83
CA VAL A 3 -58.08 4.98 -8.73
C VAL A 3 -58.25 5.81 -7.46
N SER A 4 -58.70 5.21 -6.36
CA SER A 4 -58.89 5.88 -5.07
C SER A 4 -57.68 5.76 -4.14
N GLU A 5 -56.88 4.70 -4.30
CA GLU A 5 -55.75 4.38 -3.43
C GLU A 5 -54.61 3.67 -4.20
N VAL A 6 -53.35 4.06 -3.91
CA VAL A 6 -52.14 3.36 -4.38
C VAL A 6 -51.51 2.59 -3.23
N LEU A 7 -51.31 1.28 -3.43
CA LEU A 7 -50.76 0.36 -2.45
C LEU A 7 -49.46 -0.27 -2.93
N VAL A 8 -48.43 -0.27 -2.08
CA VAL A 8 -47.18 -1.01 -2.29
C VAL A 8 -47.17 -2.24 -1.38
N LEU A 9 -46.97 -3.42 -1.95
CA LEU A 9 -46.84 -4.63 -1.13
C LEU A 9 -45.45 -4.72 -0.50
N ILE A 10 -45.39 -5.13 0.76
CA ILE A 10 -44.14 -5.41 1.48
C ILE A 10 -44.02 -6.90 1.83
N PRO A 11 -42.81 -7.48 1.79
CA PRO A 11 -42.56 -8.90 2.04
C PRO A 11 -42.42 -9.24 3.54
N CYS A 12 -42.94 -8.39 4.42
CA CYS A 12 -42.74 -8.42 5.87
C CYS A 12 -44.02 -8.02 6.61
N HIS A 13 -44.08 -8.25 7.92
CA HIS A 13 -45.26 -7.95 8.73
C HIS A 13 -45.42 -6.46 9.01
N SER A 14 -44.32 -5.72 9.03
CA SER A 14 -44.26 -4.29 9.28
C SER A 14 -43.00 -3.70 8.66
N LEU A 15 -42.80 -2.39 8.79
CA LEU A 15 -41.53 -1.77 8.41
C LEU A 15 -40.40 -2.02 9.45
N GLU A 16 -40.68 -2.64 10.61
CA GLU A 16 -39.64 -3.01 11.60
C GLU A 16 -38.82 -4.22 11.15
N ASP A 17 -39.46 -5.16 10.45
CA ASP A 17 -38.88 -6.37 9.86
C ASP A 17 -38.67 -6.23 8.35
N PHE A 18 -38.56 -4.99 7.86
CA PHE A 18 -38.28 -4.72 6.45
C PHE A 18 -36.95 -5.33 6.03
N PRO A 19 -36.88 -6.05 4.90
CA PRO A 19 -35.65 -6.75 4.52
C PRO A 19 -34.55 -5.75 4.19
N SER A 20 -33.42 -5.88 4.87
CA SER A 20 -32.20 -5.11 4.60
C SER A 20 -31.22 -5.82 3.66
N GLU A 21 -31.44 -7.12 3.43
CA GLU A 21 -30.59 -7.98 2.61
C GLU A 21 -31.42 -8.66 1.53
N LEU A 22 -31.35 -8.13 0.31
CA LEU A 22 -31.95 -8.70 -0.88
C LEU A 22 -30.91 -8.66 -2.02
N GLY A 23 -31.05 -9.52 -3.01
CA GLY A 23 -30.28 -9.40 -4.25
C GLY A 23 -30.68 -8.17 -5.06
N GLU A 24 -29.86 -7.79 -6.06
CA GLU A 24 -30.02 -6.54 -6.82
C GLU A 24 -31.42 -6.31 -7.42
N LYS A 25 -31.99 -7.30 -8.11
CA LYS A 25 -33.30 -7.14 -8.76
C LYS A 25 -34.45 -7.02 -7.75
N PRO A 26 -34.58 -7.89 -6.73
CA PRO A 26 -35.58 -7.72 -5.68
C PRO A 26 -35.43 -6.41 -4.90
N ALA A 27 -34.21 -6.02 -4.53
CA ALA A 27 -33.94 -4.75 -3.84
C ALA A 27 -34.38 -3.56 -4.70
N GLY A 28 -33.98 -3.55 -5.98
CA GLY A 28 -34.33 -2.48 -6.91
C GLY A 28 -35.83 -2.38 -7.15
N SER A 29 -36.51 -3.53 -7.29
CA SER A 29 -37.97 -3.59 -7.42
C SER A 29 -38.68 -3.01 -6.19
N LEU A 30 -38.24 -3.38 -4.99
CA LEU A 30 -38.84 -2.91 -3.73
C LEU A 30 -38.67 -1.39 -3.54
N LEU A 31 -37.45 -0.88 -3.69
CA LEU A 31 -37.19 0.56 -3.55
C LEU A 31 -37.94 1.38 -4.62
N ASN A 32 -37.95 0.91 -5.87
CA ASN A 32 -38.63 1.62 -6.95
C ASN A 32 -40.15 1.62 -6.80
N ALA A 33 -40.75 0.61 -6.17
CA ALA A 33 -42.18 0.58 -5.92
C ALA A 33 -42.63 1.74 -5.00
N PHE A 34 -41.86 2.01 -3.93
CA PHE A 34 -42.10 3.17 -3.08
C PHE A 34 -41.85 4.48 -3.81
N ALA A 35 -40.78 4.59 -4.60
CA ALA A 35 -40.49 5.81 -5.37
C ALA A 35 -41.62 6.15 -6.37
N VAL A 36 -42.02 5.18 -7.20
CA VAL A 36 -42.99 5.37 -8.27
C VAL A 36 -44.41 5.65 -7.74
N ALA A 37 -44.78 5.08 -6.60
CA ALA A 37 -46.09 5.33 -5.99
C ALA A 37 -46.32 6.81 -5.65
N TRP A 38 -45.24 7.57 -5.41
CA TRP A 38 -45.26 8.99 -5.09
C TRP A 38 -45.30 9.90 -6.32
N HIS A 39 -45.41 9.36 -7.53
CA HIS A 39 -45.52 10.18 -8.74
C HIS A 39 -46.73 11.14 -8.66
N PRO A 40 -46.61 12.42 -9.06
CA PRO A 40 -47.67 13.43 -8.89
C PRO A 40 -49.00 13.07 -9.56
N ALA A 41 -48.96 12.36 -10.69
CA ALA A 41 -50.17 11.81 -11.32
C ALA A 41 -50.93 10.82 -10.42
N CYS A 42 -50.22 9.97 -9.67
CA CYS A 42 -50.83 9.03 -8.72
C CYS A 42 -51.45 9.76 -7.53
N LEU A 43 -50.72 10.75 -6.99
CA LEU A 43 -51.15 11.55 -5.84
C LEU A 43 -52.43 12.35 -6.13
N LEU A 44 -52.58 12.89 -7.34
CA LEU A 44 -53.73 13.71 -7.71
C LEU A 44 -54.98 12.93 -8.09
N GLU A 45 -54.78 11.77 -8.74
CA GLU A 45 -55.87 10.82 -9.02
C GLU A 45 -56.49 10.34 -7.70
N THR A 46 -55.66 9.96 -6.73
CA THR A 46 -56.11 9.37 -5.46
C THR A 46 -56.45 10.39 -4.37
N ARG A 47 -55.95 11.63 -4.47
CA ARG A 47 -56.06 12.67 -3.43
C ARG A 47 -55.63 12.15 -2.03
N SER A 48 -54.70 11.20 -1.98
CA SER A 48 -54.21 10.54 -0.76
C SER A 48 -52.73 10.17 -0.90
N LEU A 49 -52.06 9.93 0.23
CA LEU A 49 -50.68 9.45 0.23
C LEU A 49 -50.65 7.94 -0.05
N PRO A 50 -49.62 7.44 -0.75
CA PRO A 50 -49.45 6.01 -0.96
C PRO A 50 -49.32 5.25 0.35
N ARG A 51 -49.87 4.04 0.41
CA ARG A 51 -49.79 3.17 1.59
C ARG A 51 -49.07 1.88 1.26
N TRP A 52 -48.60 1.19 2.29
CA TRP A 52 -48.09 -0.17 2.14
C TRP A 52 -49.03 -1.18 2.81
N HIS A 53 -49.03 -2.40 2.29
CA HIS A 53 -49.74 -3.54 2.87
C HIS A 53 -48.86 -4.78 2.84
N ARG A 54 -49.07 -5.69 3.79
CA ARG A 54 -48.37 -6.96 3.84
C ARG A 54 -48.78 -7.84 2.67
N ALA A 55 -47.82 -8.51 2.05
CA ALA A 55 -48.10 -9.41 0.93
C ALA A 55 -48.85 -10.69 1.35
N ASP A 56 -48.73 -11.11 2.62
CA ASP A 56 -49.35 -12.32 3.17
C ASP A 56 -50.77 -12.10 3.71
N ASP A 57 -51.20 -10.84 3.83
CA ASP A 57 -52.53 -10.49 4.31
C ASP A 57 -53.57 -10.61 3.18
N GLN A 58 -54.78 -11.04 3.52
CA GLN A 58 -55.85 -11.20 2.53
C GLN A 58 -56.40 -9.83 2.13
N ILE A 59 -55.74 -9.18 1.17
CA ILE A 59 -56.24 -7.95 0.56
C ILE A 59 -57.56 -8.28 -0.13
N VAL A 60 -58.67 -7.76 0.39
CA VAL A 60 -59.96 -7.78 -0.31
C VAL A 60 -59.79 -6.90 -1.54
N ALA A 61 -59.74 -7.52 -2.72
CA ALA A 61 -59.53 -6.79 -3.95
C ALA A 61 -60.75 -5.89 -4.24
N GLN A 62 -60.50 -4.58 -4.23
CA GLN A 62 -61.49 -3.55 -4.53
C GLN A 62 -61.19 -2.95 -5.91
N SER A 63 -62.24 -2.62 -6.67
CA SER A 63 -62.16 -2.15 -8.07
C SER A 63 -61.46 -0.81 -8.25
N ASP A 64 -61.18 -0.09 -7.17
CA ASP A 64 -60.67 1.27 -7.15
C ASP A 64 -59.20 1.36 -6.68
N ARG A 65 -58.48 0.24 -6.54
CA ARG A 65 -57.09 0.22 -6.05
C ARG A 65 -56.06 -0.04 -7.14
N LEU A 66 -54.92 0.63 -7.03
CA LEU A 66 -53.70 0.35 -7.79
C LEU A 66 -52.68 -0.31 -6.87
N VAL A 67 -52.33 -1.57 -7.13
CA VAL A 67 -51.41 -2.35 -6.30
C VAL A 67 -50.09 -2.59 -7.04
N ILE A 68 -48.99 -2.09 -6.49
CA ILE A 68 -47.64 -2.33 -6.96
C ILE A 68 -47.05 -3.50 -6.15
N VAL A 69 -46.65 -4.56 -6.86
CA VAL A 69 -46.12 -5.79 -6.28
C VAL A 69 -44.62 -5.89 -6.59
N PRO A 70 -43.74 -5.60 -5.61
CA PRO A 70 -42.31 -5.81 -5.75
C PRO A 70 -41.97 -7.28 -5.96
N MET A 71 -40.86 -7.55 -6.66
CA MET A 71 -40.37 -8.92 -6.88
C MET A 71 -40.08 -9.68 -5.57
N SER A 72 -39.73 -8.99 -4.49
CA SER A 72 -39.53 -9.60 -3.17
C SER A 72 -40.81 -10.21 -2.57
N CYS A 73 -41.98 -9.85 -3.08
CA CYS A 73 -43.27 -10.40 -2.66
C CYS A 73 -43.75 -11.55 -3.55
N ASP A 74 -43.02 -11.91 -4.62
CA ASP A 74 -43.50 -12.84 -5.65
C ASP A 74 -43.87 -14.23 -5.10
N GLU A 75 -43.15 -14.71 -4.08
CA GLU A 75 -43.42 -16.01 -3.44
C GLU A 75 -44.67 -15.99 -2.55
N SER A 76 -45.01 -14.83 -1.99
CA SER A 76 -46.21 -14.65 -1.16
C SER A 76 -47.48 -14.45 -2.00
N ILE A 77 -47.34 -14.12 -3.29
CA ILE A 77 -48.44 -13.77 -4.18
C ILE A 77 -48.75 -14.92 -5.16
N THR A 78 -49.88 -15.59 -4.93
CA THR A 78 -50.37 -16.66 -5.81
C THR A 78 -50.93 -16.14 -7.13
N SER A 79 -50.90 -16.97 -8.18
CA SER A 79 -51.51 -16.64 -9.48
C SER A 79 -53.03 -16.41 -9.36
N GLU A 80 -53.67 -17.13 -8.43
CA GLU A 80 -55.10 -16.97 -8.13
C GLU A 80 -55.39 -15.58 -7.54
N TRP A 81 -54.58 -15.08 -6.61
CA TRP A 81 -54.75 -13.75 -6.05
C TRP A 81 -54.69 -12.65 -7.13
N VAL A 82 -53.75 -12.77 -8.07
CA VAL A 82 -53.62 -11.81 -9.19
C VAL A 82 -54.87 -11.85 -10.08
N GLN A 83 -55.34 -13.04 -10.44
CA GLN A 83 -56.53 -13.21 -11.28
C GLN A 83 -57.79 -12.69 -10.59
N VAL A 84 -57.98 -13.01 -9.31
CA VAL A 84 -59.10 -12.52 -8.50
C VAL A 84 -59.04 -10.99 -8.45
N SER A 85 -57.87 -10.42 -8.15
CA SER A 85 -57.71 -8.97 -8.03
C SER A 85 -58.03 -8.22 -9.32
N GLN A 86 -57.56 -8.74 -10.45
CA GLN A 86 -57.87 -8.18 -11.77
C GLN A 86 -59.35 -8.36 -12.13
N SER A 87 -59.98 -9.50 -11.79
CA SER A 87 -61.39 -9.75 -12.05
C SER A 87 -62.34 -8.85 -11.24
N THR A 88 -61.92 -8.45 -10.03
CA THR A 88 -62.61 -7.44 -9.21
C THR A 88 -62.36 -6.00 -9.67
N GLY A 89 -61.52 -5.78 -10.68
CA GLY A 89 -61.23 -4.45 -11.25
C GLY A 89 -60.03 -3.72 -10.63
N ALA A 90 -59.29 -4.34 -9.70
CA ALA A 90 -58.07 -3.75 -9.17
C ALA A 90 -56.97 -3.74 -10.24
N LYS A 91 -56.19 -2.66 -10.29
CA LYS A 91 -55.09 -2.48 -11.24
C LYS A 91 -53.81 -2.98 -10.57
N VAL A 92 -53.10 -3.93 -11.18
CA VAL A 92 -51.92 -4.59 -10.57
C VAL A 92 -50.68 -4.39 -11.44
N VAL A 93 -49.60 -3.85 -10.85
CA VAL A 93 -48.29 -3.67 -11.48
C VAL A 93 -47.31 -4.66 -10.85
N ARG A 94 -46.76 -5.60 -11.64
CA ARG A 94 -45.86 -6.67 -11.17
C ARG A 94 -44.80 -6.98 -12.23
N GLY A 95 -43.66 -7.54 -11.81
CA GLY A 95 -42.63 -8.07 -12.72
C GLY A 95 -41.61 -7.03 -13.21
N HIS A 96 -41.61 -5.85 -12.60
CA HIS A 96 -40.70 -4.76 -12.93
C HIS A 96 -39.68 -4.55 -11.80
N HIS A 97 -38.43 -4.28 -12.17
CA HIS A 97 -37.35 -3.92 -11.23
C HIS A 97 -36.68 -2.60 -11.60
N GLU A 98 -36.66 -2.24 -12.89
CA GLU A 98 -36.16 -0.94 -13.36
C GLU A 98 -37.23 0.15 -13.20
N ARG A 99 -36.83 1.30 -12.63
CA ARG A 99 -37.73 2.42 -12.31
C ARG A 99 -38.55 2.90 -13.51
N GLY A 100 -37.92 3.09 -14.68
CA GLY A 100 -38.60 3.57 -15.88
C GLY A 100 -39.70 2.62 -16.35
N SER A 101 -39.43 1.31 -16.37
CA SER A 101 -40.42 0.30 -16.76
C SER A 101 -41.58 0.21 -15.77
N MET A 102 -41.29 0.31 -14.46
CA MET A 102 -42.30 0.30 -13.40
C MET A 102 -43.15 1.56 -13.43
N LEU A 103 -42.54 2.73 -13.65
CA LEU A 103 -43.24 3.99 -13.79
C LEU A 103 -44.19 3.96 -14.99
N ALA A 104 -43.72 3.52 -16.16
CA ALA A 104 -44.55 3.40 -17.35
C ALA A 104 -45.74 2.45 -17.12
N ALA A 105 -45.50 1.29 -16.49
CA ALA A 105 -46.54 0.33 -16.14
C ALA A 105 -47.56 0.89 -15.13
N THR A 106 -47.11 1.71 -14.19
CA THR A 106 -47.95 2.38 -13.17
C THR A 106 -48.81 3.47 -13.81
N LEU A 107 -48.22 4.35 -14.63
CA LEU A 107 -48.96 5.43 -15.29
C LEU A 107 -49.97 4.91 -16.32
N ALA A 108 -49.69 3.77 -16.96
CA ALA A 108 -50.63 3.11 -17.87
C ALA A 108 -51.93 2.65 -17.18
N GLN A 109 -51.94 2.57 -15.84
CA GLN A 109 -53.13 2.24 -15.07
C GLN A 109 -54.00 3.47 -14.76
N LEU A 110 -53.52 4.70 -14.95
CA LEU A 110 -54.27 5.92 -14.63
C LEU A 110 -55.14 6.37 -15.82
N GLU A 111 -56.27 7.00 -15.54
CA GLU A 111 -57.13 7.57 -16.58
C GLU A 111 -56.59 8.95 -16.99
N ASN A 112 -56.05 9.07 -18.22
CA ASN A 112 -55.46 10.31 -18.74
C ASN A 112 -54.41 10.95 -17.83
N PRO A 113 -53.25 10.30 -17.60
CA PRO A 113 -52.19 10.87 -16.76
C PRO A 113 -51.74 12.24 -17.33
N PRO A 114 -51.73 13.29 -16.50
CA PRO A 114 -51.35 14.64 -16.94
C PRO A 114 -49.87 14.69 -17.32
N ALA A 115 -49.54 15.53 -18.30
CA ALA A 115 -48.15 15.80 -18.66
C ALA A 115 -47.49 16.66 -17.58
N ILE A 116 -46.44 16.14 -16.95
CA ILE A 116 -45.71 16.81 -15.88
C ILE A 116 -44.24 16.88 -16.27
N ASP A 117 -43.58 17.97 -15.91
CA ASP A 117 -42.15 18.12 -16.12
C ASP A 117 -41.38 16.97 -15.45
N ALA A 118 -40.46 16.36 -16.19
CA ALA A 118 -39.76 15.17 -15.75
C ALA A 118 -38.85 15.45 -14.53
N ASP A 119 -38.28 16.65 -14.41
CA ASP A 119 -37.44 17.00 -13.28
C ASP A 119 -38.27 17.10 -11.99
N LEU A 120 -39.43 17.77 -12.07
CA LEU A 120 -40.38 17.84 -10.96
C LEU A 120 -40.91 16.45 -10.58
N ALA A 121 -41.31 15.62 -11.56
CA ALA A 121 -41.78 14.26 -11.29
C ALA A 121 -40.73 13.40 -10.57
N ASN A 122 -39.45 13.56 -10.93
CA ASN A 122 -38.35 12.89 -10.23
C ASN A 122 -38.16 13.42 -8.80
N ASP A 123 -38.40 14.70 -8.53
CA ASP A 123 -38.33 15.27 -7.17
C ASP A 123 -39.42 14.68 -6.25
N PHE A 124 -40.63 14.40 -6.78
CA PHE A 124 -41.66 13.65 -6.06
C PHE A 124 -41.28 12.19 -5.78
N MET A 125 -40.71 11.49 -6.75
CA MET A 125 -40.23 10.12 -6.55
C MET A 125 -39.11 10.07 -5.51
N ALA A 126 -38.20 11.06 -5.52
CA ALA A 126 -37.16 11.21 -4.51
C ALA A 126 -37.74 11.46 -3.10
N LEU A 127 -38.85 12.21 -2.99
CA LEU A 127 -39.58 12.37 -1.73
C LEU A 127 -40.13 11.03 -1.23
N GLY A 128 -40.69 10.20 -2.12
CA GLY A 128 -41.16 8.84 -1.78
C GLY A 128 -40.04 7.93 -1.28
N THR A 129 -38.88 7.95 -1.95
CA THR A 129 -37.68 7.23 -1.49
C THR A 129 -37.21 7.75 -0.12
N CYS A 130 -37.18 9.07 0.07
CA CYS A 130 -36.77 9.72 1.31
C CYS A 130 -37.68 9.37 2.49
N TRP A 131 -39.00 9.35 2.25
CA TRP A 131 -39.99 8.95 3.25
C TRP A 131 -39.73 7.52 3.72
N LEU A 132 -39.55 6.57 2.79
CA LEU A 132 -39.26 5.17 3.14
C LEU A 132 -37.99 5.06 3.98
N TRP A 133 -36.89 5.66 3.55
CA TRP A 133 -35.63 5.57 4.29
C TRP A 133 -35.69 6.26 5.66
N THR A 134 -36.43 7.36 5.79
CA THR A 134 -36.63 8.03 7.09
C THR A 134 -37.46 7.16 8.04
N GLU A 135 -38.51 6.51 7.53
CA GLU A 135 -39.32 5.55 8.28
C GLU A 135 -38.49 4.34 8.76
N LEU A 136 -37.64 3.78 7.89
CA LEU A 136 -36.76 2.68 8.24
C LEU A 136 -35.69 3.10 9.25
N LEU A 137 -35.05 4.26 9.04
CA LEU A 137 -34.04 4.81 9.94
C LEU A 137 -34.62 5.05 11.33
N THR A 138 -35.83 5.62 11.43
CA THR A 138 -36.52 5.87 12.70
C THR A 138 -36.67 4.57 13.51
N ARG A 139 -37.01 3.47 12.84
CA ARG A 139 -37.17 2.15 13.48
C ARG A 139 -35.84 1.53 13.87
N HIS A 140 -34.80 1.62 13.03
CA HIS A 140 -33.46 1.16 13.37
C HIS A 140 -32.86 1.93 14.56
N MET A 141 -33.18 3.23 14.69
CA MET A 141 -32.86 4.04 15.85
C MET A 141 -33.78 3.80 17.06
N ARG A 142 -34.67 2.80 17.00
CA ARG A 142 -35.58 2.38 18.09
C ARG A 142 -36.54 3.49 18.55
N ASN A 143 -36.97 4.33 17.61
CA ASN A 143 -37.89 5.43 17.83
C ASN A 143 -39.23 5.20 17.10
N TYR A 144 -40.25 5.97 17.46
CA TYR A 144 -41.56 5.96 16.81
C TYR A 144 -41.72 7.17 15.89
N ALA A 145 -42.25 6.93 14.69
CA ALA A 145 -42.57 8.01 13.76
C ALA A 145 -43.72 8.86 14.32
N SER A 146 -43.55 10.19 14.28
CA SER A 146 -44.55 11.16 14.75
C SER A 146 -44.67 12.31 13.76
N LEU A 147 -44.89 11.97 12.49
CA LEU A 147 -45.10 12.92 11.41
C LEU A 147 -46.56 13.41 11.40
N ASP A 148 -46.79 14.69 11.13
CA ASP A 148 -48.14 15.20 10.88
C ASP A 148 -48.60 14.79 9.47
N GLU A 149 -49.22 13.62 9.36
CA GLU A 149 -49.66 13.04 8.09
C GLU A 149 -50.67 13.93 7.34
N VAL A 150 -51.49 14.71 8.05
CA VAL A 150 -52.50 15.58 7.45
C VAL A 150 -51.80 16.76 6.78
N ARG A 151 -50.92 17.45 7.51
CA ARG A 151 -50.15 18.55 6.94
C ARG A 151 -49.24 18.08 5.81
N MET A 152 -48.60 16.92 5.94
CA MET A 152 -47.73 16.37 4.88
C MET A 152 -48.54 16.12 3.60
N LYS A 153 -49.73 15.52 3.74
CA LYS A 153 -50.66 15.29 2.64
C LYS A 153 -51.05 16.59 1.95
N ASP A 154 -51.43 17.61 2.71
CA ASP A 154 -51.87 18.89 2.15
C ASP A 154 -50.75 19.58 1.35
N GLU A 155 -49.52 19.61 1.88
CA GLU A 155 -48.35 20.18 1.17
C GLU A 155 -48.02 19.40 -0.11
N ILE A 156 -48.03 18.06 -0.06
CA ILE A 156 -47.73 17.20 -1.23
C ILE A 156 -48.78 17.36 -2.33
N LEU A 157 -50.06 17.42 -1.97
CA LEU A 157 -51.14 17.62 -2.94
C LEU A 157 -51.08 19.03 -3.55
N ALA A 158 -50.82 20.07 -2.74
CA ALA A 158 -50.61 21.43 -3.24
C ALA A 158 -49.42 21.51 -4.21
N ALA A 159 -48.32 20.81 -3.89
CA ALA A 159 -47.18 20.69 -4.79
C ALA A 159 -47.58 20.04 -6.12
N ALA A 160 -48.34 18.93 -6.08
CA ALA A 160 -48.72 18.21 -7.28
C ALA A 160 -49.68 19.02 -8.17
N GLU A 161 -50.63 19.74 -7.57
CA GLU A 161 -51.54 20.64 -8.29
C GLU A 161 -50.77 21.76 -9.00
N ALA A 162 -49.78 22.37 -8.32
CA ALA A 162 -48.90 23.37 -8.91
C ALA A 162 -48.04 22.80 -10.06
N ALA A 163 -47.58 21.54 -9.93
CA ALA A 163 -46.77 20.88 -10.96
C ALA A 163 -47.55 20.69 -12.27
N ILE A 164 -48.83 20.31 -12.20
CA ILE A 164 -49.70 20.23 -13.38
C ILE A 164 -49.99 21.61 -13.97
N ALA A 165 -50.15 22.62 -13.12
CA ALA A 165 -50.35 24.00 -13.56
C ALA A 165 -49.11 24.61 -14.25
N GLY A 166 -47.97 23.90 -14.24
CA GLY A 166 -46.70 24.39 -14.80
C GLY A 166 -45.99 25.40 -13.89
N ASP A 167 -46.41 25.55 -12.63
CA ASP A 167 -45.78 26.44 -11.66
C ASP A 167 -44.68 25.71 -10.88
N ALA A 168 -43.49 25.65 -11.49
CA ALA A 168 -42.33 24.99 -10.91
C ALA A 168 -41.89 25.62 -9.58
N GLN A 169 -42.05 26.94 -9.41
CA GLN A 169 -41.59 27.64 -8.20
C GLN A 169 -42.45 27.28 -6.99
N THR A 170 -43.78 27.31 -7.17
CA THR A 170 -44.72 26.92 -6.12
C THR A 170 -44.61 25.43 -5.81
N THR A 171 -44.43 24.59 -6.84
CA THR A 171 -44.17 23.14 -6.66
C THR A 171 -42.96 22.90 -5.77
N ARG A 172 -41.82 23.52 -6.08
CA ARG A 172 -40.58 23.36 -5.29
C ARG A 172 -40.72 23.91 -3.87
N THR A 173 -41.53 24.94 -3.66
CA THR A 173 -41.79 25.52 -2.33
C THR A 173 -42.54 24.52 -1.44
N HIS A 174 -43.63 23.93 -1.93
CA HIS A 174 -44.37 22.93 -1.18
C HIS A 174 -43.59 21.62 -0.97
N LEU A 175 -42.82 21.17 -1.98
CA LEU A 175 -41.90 20.05 -1.80
C LEU A 175 -40.86 20.33 -0.73
N LYS A 176 -40.32 21.56 -0.67
CA LYS A 176 -39.38 21.95 0.38
C LYS A 176 -39.98 21.80 1.77
N HIS A 177 -41.21 22.28 1.99
CA HIS A 177 -41.89 22.09 3.28
C HIS A 177 -42.08 20.61 3.61
N ALA A 178 -42.42 19.76 2.63
CA ALA A 178 -42.57 18.32 2.85
C ALA A 178 -41.24 17.66 3.28
N PHE A 179 -40.12 18.02 2.64
CA PHE A 179 -38.79 17.55 3.05
C PHE A 179 -38.37 18.10 4.43
N GLU A 180 -38.68 19.36 4.76
CA GLU A 180 -38.41 19.95 6.07
C GLU A 180 -39.20 19.22 7.18
N MET A 181 -40.44 18.78 6.91
CA MET A 181 -41.19 17.97 7.87
C MET A 181 -40.53 16.60 8.15
N LEU A 182 -39.95 15.96 7.13
CA LEU A 182 -39.18 14.71 7.32
C LEU A 182 -37.90 14.96 8.12
N LEU A 183 -37.22 16.07 7.85
CA LEU A 183 -36.04 16.52 8.59
C LEU A 183 -36.37 16.74 10.07
N GLU A 184 -37.44 17.48 10.37
CA GLU A 184 -37.94 17.69 11.74
C GLU A 184 -38.23 16.35 12.44
N GLY A 185 -38.75 15.36 11.70
CA GLY A 185 -38.94 14.00 12.18
C GLY A 185 -37.63 13.32 12.60
N ARG A 186 -36.62 13.37 11.74
CA ARG A 186 -35.27 12.80 12.00
C ARG A 186 -34.58 13.49 13.17
N GLU A 187 -34.69 14.81 13.27
CA GLU A 187 -34.06 15.61 14.32
C GLU A 187 -34.61 15.35 15.73
N ARG A 188 -35.80 14.77 15.86
CA ARG A 188 -36.36 14.38 17.17
C ARG A 188 -35.54 13.29 17.85
N PHE A 189 -35.00 12.34 17.09
CA PHE A 189 -34.17 11.26 17.64
C PHE A 189 -32.67 11.43 17.38
N TYR A 190 -32.28 12.21 16.36
CA TYR A 190 -30.89 12.54 16.08
C TYR A 190 -30.76 14.00 15.61
N PRO A 191 -30.59 14.96 16.55
CA PRO A 191 -30.54 16.39 16.26
C PRO A 191 -29.16 16.90 15.80
N VAL A 192 -28.16 16.01 15.70
CA VAL A 192 -26.78 16.35 15.31
C VAL A 192 -26.65 16.24 13.77
N PRO A 193 -25.76 17.00 13.12
CA PRO A 193 -25.45 16.79 11.70
C PRO A 193 -25.03 15.35 11.40
N CYS A 194 -25.49 14.85 10.25
CA CYS A 194 -25.05 13.60 9.63
C CYS A 194 -24.60 13.92 8.21
N TYR A 195 -23.55 13.25 7.73
CA TYR A 195 -22.91 13.58 6.45
C TYR A 195 -22.99 12.44 5.45
N LEU A 196 -23.07 12.80 4.17
CA LEU A 196 -22.99 11.89 3.04
C LEU A 196 -21.76 12.25 2.20
N LEU A 197 -20.96 11.27 1.84
CA LEU A 197 -19.76 11.44 1.03
C LEU A 197 -19.94 10.66 -0.28
N ASP A 198 -19.88 11.35 -1.42
CA ASP A 198 -19.89 10.71 -2.74
C ASP A 198 -18.46 10.59 -3.26
N LEU A 199 -17.94 9.37 -3.32
CA LEU A 199 -16.61 9.02 -3.81
C LEU A 199 -16.71 8.43 -5.22
N CYS A 200 -16.47 9.28 -6.20
CA CYS A 200 -16.38 8.93 -7.61
C CYS A 200 -14.97 8.38 -7.93
N LEU A 201 -14.88 7.16 -8.43
CA LEU A 201 -13.63 6.52 -8.83
C LEU A 201 -13.28 6.89 -10.27
N ALA A 202 -12.07 7.38 -10.49
CA ALA A 202 -11.57 7.70 -11.82
C ALA A 202 -10.19 7.07 -12.06
N GLY A 203 -9.87 6.83 -13.33
CA GLY A 203 -8.61 6.24 -13.77
C GLY A 203 -8.37 6.54 -15.26
N PRO A 204 -7.41 5.86 -15.91
CA PRO A 204 -6.97 6.25 -17.25
C PRO A 204 -8.03 5.99 -18.33
N ALA A 205 -8.91 5.02 -18.13
CA ALA A 205 -9.98 4.64 -19.06
C ALA A 205 -11.35 5.25 -18.69
N VAL A 206 -11.38 6.30 -17.88
CA VAL A 206 -12.62 6.89 -17.40
C VAL A 206 -13.43 7.56 -18.53
N ASN A 207 -14.75 7.49 -18.44
CA ASN A 207 -15.65 8.22 -19.34
C ASN A 207 -15.63 9.73 -19.00
N VAL A 208 -14.83 10.50 -19.73
CA VAL A 208 -14.65 11.95 -19.49
C VAL A 208 -15.97 12.73 -19.55
N PRO A 209 -16.85 12.56 -20.54
CA PRO A 209 -18.18 13.21 -20.54
C PRO A 209 -19.03 12.94 -19.30
N ALA A 210 -19.00 11.71 -18.77
CA ALA A 210 -19.72 11.36 -17.55
C ALA A 210 -19.13 12.10 -16.33
N LEU A 211 -17.81 12.26 -16.29
CA LEU A 211 -17.10 13.02 -15.26
C LEU A 211 -17.37 14.52 -15.36
N GLU A 212 -17.36 15.09 -16.57
CA GLU A 212 -17.72 16.50 -16.82
C GLU A 212 -19.13 16.83 -16.31
N THR A 213 -20.08 15.91 -16.49
CA THR A 213 -21.44 16.09 -15.96
C THR A 213 -21.44 16.25 -14.43
N LEU A 214 -20.55 15.55 -13.72
CA LEU A 214 -20.39 15.70 -12.25
C LEU A 214 -19.77 17.04 -11.88
N LEU A 215 -18.86 17.56 -12.71
CA LEU A 215 -18.23 18.87 -12.49
C LEU A 215 -19.20 20.05 -12.61
N HIS A 216 -20.43 19.83 -13.09
CA HIS A 216 -21.48 20.84 -13.19
C HIS A 216 -22.59 20.68 -12.13
N ASP A 217 -22.55 19.61 -11.32
CA ASP A 217 -23.50 19.43 -10.25
C ASP A 217 -23.28 20.45 -9.11
N THR A 218 -24.36 20.72 -8.40
CA THR A 218 -24.40 21.56 -7.19
C THR A 218 -24.05 20.79 -5.93
N VAL A 219 -24.24 19.46 -5.94
CA VAL A 219 -23.94 18.60 -4.80
C VAL A 219 -22.44 18.33 -4.73
N PRO A 220 -21.78 18.54 -3.57
CA PRO A 220 -20.35 18.23 -3.41
C PRO A 220 -20.02 16.78 -3.78
N THR A 221 -18.94 16.60 -4.54
CA THR A 221 -18.47 15.27 -4.96
C THR A 221 -16.96 15.15 -4.73
N ASN A 222 -16.50 13.94 -4.39
CA ASN A 222 -15.09 13.62 -4.23
C ASN A 222 -14.66 12.73 -5.41
N ILE A 223 -13.56 13.05 -6.10
CA ILE A 223 -13.04 12.24 -7.19
C ILE A 223 -11.71 11.64 -6.76
N LEU A 224 -11.65 10.31 -6.63
CA LEU A 224 -10.41 9.58 -6.41
C LEU A 224 -9.71 9.41 -7.76
N LEU A 225 -8.59 10.09 -7.93
CA LEU A 225 -7.82 10.12 -9.18
C LEU A 225 -6.35 10.34 -8.87
N MET A 226 -5.45 9.47 -9.33
CA MET A 226 -4.00 9.58 -9.10
C MET A 226 -3.35 10.65 -9.99
N GLY A 227 -2.16 11.12 -9.59
CA GLY A 227 -1.43 12.14 -10.36
C GLY A 227 -1.12 11.71 -11.81
N GLN A 228 -0.69 10.46 -12.02
CA GLN A 228 -0.43 9.92 -13.35
C GLN A 228 -1.67 9.95 -14.27
N ASP A 229 -2.82 9.55 -13.72
CA ASP A 229 -4.07 9.53 -14.46
C ASP A 229 -4.57 10.95 -14.76
N LEU A 230 -4.43 11.86 -13.80
CA LEU A 230 -4.74 13.28 -13.98
C LEU A 230 -3.89 13.91 -15.10
N ASP A 231 -2.57 13.69 -15.09
CA ASP A 231 -1.66 14.15 -16.14
C ASP A 231 -2.07 13.59 -17.52
N GLY A 232 -2.45 12.31 -17.58
CA GLY A 232 -2.91 11.67 -18.80
C GLY A 232 -4.22 12.26 -19.33
N LEU A 233 -5.21 12.41 -18.45
CA LEU A 233 -6.53 12.93 -18.81
C LEU A 233 -6.49 14.38 -19.28
N VAL A 234 -5.76 15.26 -18.57
CA VAL A 234 -5.65 16.67 -18.96
C VAL A 234 -4.86 16.83 -20.26
N ARG A 235 -3.81 16.01 -20.46
CA ARG A 235 -3.06 16.01 -21.72
C ARG A 235 -3.93 15.59 -22.91
N ASN A 236 -4.79 14.58 -22.72
CA ASN A 236 -5.67 14.07 -23.77
C ASN A 236 -6.91 14.94 -23.98
N THR A 237 -7.37 15.66 -22.94
CA THR A 237 -8.56 16.53 -23.00
C THR A 237 -8.34 17.80 -22.16
N PRO A 238 -7.68 18.84 -22.72
CA PRO A 238 -7.35 20.06 -21.96
C PRO A 238 -8.57 20.82 -21.41
N ALA A 239 -9.69 20.83 -22.13
CA ALA A 239 -10.93 21.49 -21.71
C ALA A 239 -11.52 20.88 -20.42
N PHE A 240 -11.35 19.57 -20.23
CA PHE A 240 -11.72 18.89 -18.99
C PHE A 240 -10.89 19.42 -17.80
N GLY A 241 -9.59 19.64 -18.00
CA GLY A 241 -8.70 20.19 -16.97
C GLY A 241 -9.13 21.58 -16.49
N GLU A 242 -9.57 22.46 -17.40
CA GLU A 242 -10.09 23.79 -17.06
C GLU A 242 -11.41 23.71 -16.26
N SER A 243 -12.31 22.83 -16.68
CA SER A 243 -13.59 22.58 -15.99
C SER A 243 -13.36 22.01 -14.59
N LEU A 244 -12.45 21.05 -14.47
CA LEU A 244 -12.08 20.44 -13.19
C LEU A 244 -11.47 21.47 -12.25
N ARG A 245 -10.52 22.27 -12.72
CA ARG A 245 -9.93 23.38 -11.95
C ARG A 245 -11.00 24.33 -11.43
N THR A 246 -11.96 24.69 -12.28
CA THR A 246 -13.07 25.58 -11.89
C THR A 246 -13.94 24.96 -10.80
N ALA A 247 -14.32 23.70 -10.94
CA ALA A 247 -15.14 22.99 -9.93
C ALA A 247 -14.41 22.84 -8.59
N VAL A 248 -13.10 22.60 -8.63
CA VAL A 248 -12.22 22.47 -7.46
C VAL A 248 -12.07 23.80 -6.73
N VAL A 249 -11.80 24.91 -7.44
CA VAL A 249 -11.71 26.27 -6.85
C VAL A 249 -13.04 26.69 -6.22
N GLN A 250 -14.16 26.30 -6.83
CA GLN A 250 -15.51 26.54 -6.31
C GLN A 250 -15.90 25.60 -5.16
N ARG A 251 -15.02 24.68 -4.73
CA ARG A 251 -15.26 23.68 -3.68
C ARG A 251 -16.46 22.77 -3.93
N ARG A 252 -16.88 22.62 -5.19
CA ARG A 252 -17.92 21.65 -5.57
C ARG A 252 -17.35 20.25 -5.75
N VAL A 253 -16.05 20.18 -6.06
CA VAL A 253 -15.32 18.94 -6.24
C VAL A 253 -14.05 18.95 -5.41
N GLU A 254 -13.77 17.86 -4.72
CA GLU A 254 -12.46 17.58 -4.13
C GLU A 254 -11.76 16.45 -4.89
N LEU A 255 -10.48 16.62 -5.17
CA LEU A 255 -9.64 15.53 -5.65
C LEU A 255 -9.03 14.78 -4.47
N ILE A 256 -9.30 13.49 -4.40
CA ILE A 256 -8.74 12.56 -3.43
C ILE A 256 -7.62 11.78 -4.11
N GLY A 257 -6.47 11.70 -3.43
CA GLY A 257 -5.28 11.07 -3.99
C GLY A 257 -4.02 11.66 -3.36
N GLY A 258 -2.92 11.69 -4.09
CA GLY A 258 -1.67 12.23 -3.56
C GLY A 258 -0.44 11.52 -4.05
N ASP A 259 -0.56 10.20 -4.18
CA ASP A 259 0.41 9.40 -4.90
C ASP A 259 0.39 9.79 -6.39
N TRP A 260 1.56 9.77 -7.03
CA TRP A 260 1.59 9.82 -8.49
C TRP A 260 0.99 8.53 -9.08
N ARG A 261 1.28 7.39 -8.45
CA ARG A 261 0.79 6.04 -8.80
C ARG A 261 0.59 5.19 -7.55
N GLU A 262 -0.38 4.29 -7.57
CA GLU A 262 -0.65 3.34 -6.49
C GLU A 262 0.32 2.14 -6.48
N GLY A 263 1.62 2.40 -6.25
CA GLY A 263 2.64 1.35 -6.11
C GLY A 263 2.59 0.60 -4.77
N PRO A 264 3.34 -0.51 -4.59
CA PRO A 264 3.27 -1.36 -3.41
C PRO A 264 4.05 -0.77 -2.23
N THR A 265 3.43 0.18 -1.51
CA THR A 265 4.12 0.99 -0.48
C THR A 265 4.81 0.14 0.57
N GLN A 266 4.14 -0.88 1.11
CA GLN A 266 4.69 -1.75 2.17
C GLN A 266 5.95 -2.53 1.77
N LEU A 267 6.16 -2.77 0.47
CA LEU A 267 7.32 -3.48 -0.10
C LEU A 267 8.34 -2.53 -0.74
N SER A 268 8.10 -1.22 -0.70
CA SER A 268 8.91 -0.19 -1.34
C SER A 268 9.93 0.45 -0.38
N SER A 269 10.89 1.22 -0.91
CA SER A 269 11.75 2.07 -0.07
C SER A 269 11.02 3.33 0.37
N VAL A 270 11.43 3.91 1.51
CA VAL A 270 10.89 5.20 1.97
C VAL A 270 11.07 6.28 0.89
N ASN A 271 12.23 6.29 0.21
CA ASN A 271 12.52 7.23 -0.87
C ASN A 271 11.56 7.08 -2.07
N ALA A 272 11.13 5.87 -2.41
CA ALA A 272 10.17 5.65 -3.50
C ALA A 272 8.78 6.20 -3.15
N ILE A 273 8.31 5.95 -1.92
CA ILE A 273 7.00 6.45 -1.44
C ILE A 273 7.00 7.98 -1.41
N LEU A 274 8.01 8.58 -0.79
CA LEU A 274 8.11 10.04 -0.69
C LEU A 274 8.28 10.69 -2.07
N GLY A 275 9.02 10.05 -2.99
CA GLY A 275 9.14 10.49 -4.38
C GLY A 275 7.78 10.48 -5.11
N SER A 276 7.00 9.41 -4.95
CA SER A 276 5.64 9.31 -5.49
C SER A 276 4.73 10.42 -4.97
N LEU A 277 4.75 10.69 -3.65
CA LEU A 277 3.94 11.76 -3.05
C LEU A 277 4.33 13.15 -3.54
N GLN A 278 5.64 13.45 -3.61
CA GLN A 278 6.14 14.74 -4.11
C GLN A 278 5.77 14.95 -5.58
N ARG A 279 5.90 13.90 -6.39
CA ARG A 279 5.55 13.92 -7.81
C ARG A 279 4.03 14.05 -8.03
N GLY A 280 3.23 13.29 -7.28
CA GLY A 280 1.77 13.37 -7.34
C GLY A 280 1.32 14.78 -6.97
N ARG A 281 1.79 15.32 -5.85
CA ARG A 281 1.55 16.72 -5.45
C ARG A 281 1.85 17.72 -6.57
N ARG A 282 3.01 17.60 -7.23
CA ARG A 282 3.38 18.48 -8.36
C ARG A 282 2.35 18.40 -9.48
N SER A 283 1.93 17.19 -9.87
CA SER A 283 0.89 16.99 -10.88
C SER A 283 -0.41 17.73 -10.51
N TYR A 284 -0.95 17.58 -9.29
CA TYR A 284 -2.16 18.31 -8.91
C TYR A 284 -1.97 19.84 -8.96
N ILE A 285 -0.85 20.36 -8.47
CA ILE A 285 -0.57 21.80 -8.52
C ILE A 285 -0.51 22.30 -9.98
N GLU A 286 0.18 21.58 -10.85
CA GLU A 286 0.31 21.95 -12.27
C GLU A 286 -1.02 21.88 -13.01
N GLN A 287 -1.81 20.82 -12.80
CA GLN A 287 -3.04 20.60 -13.54
C GLN A 287 -4.24 21.39 -12.97
N VAL A 288 -4.44 21.41 -11.64
CA VAL A 288 -5.61 22.01 -10.99
C VAL A 288 -5.30 23.20 -10.08
N GLY A 289 -4.04 23.62 -9.96
CA GLY A 289 -3.64 24.83 -9.24
C GLY A 289 -3.56 24.68 -7.71
N GLN A 290 -3.90 23.52 -7.15
CA GLN A 290 -3.82 23.25 -5.72
C GLN A 290 -3.45 21.78 -5.43
N PRO A 291 -2.73 21.49 -4.34
CA PRO A 291 -2.44 20.12 -3.94
C PRO A 291 -3.68 19.43 -3.35
N PRO A 292 -3.72 18.09 -3.34
CA PRO A 292 -4.75 17.35 -2.62
C PRO A 292 -4.57 17.54 -1.11
N VAL A 293 -5.66 17.62 -0.37
CA VAL A 293 -5.67 17.74 1.10
C VAL A 293 -6.12 16.45 1.79
N THR A 294 -6.75 15.55 1.05
CA THR A 294 -7.16 14.22 1.51
C THR A 294 -6.45 13.16 0.70
N TRP A 295 -5.74 12.27 1.40
CA TRP A 295 -5.09 11.13 0.78
C TRP A 295 -6.06 9.96 0.62
N GLY A 296 -5.99 9.25 -0.50
CA GLY A 296 -6.76 8.04 -0.69
C GLY A 296 -6.29 7.29 -1.92
N ARG A 297 -6.53 5.99 -1.95
CA ARG A 297 -6.14 5.09 -3.03
C ARG A 297 -7.08 3.90 -3.09
N ARG A 298 -7.19 3.28 -4.25
CA ARG A 298 -7.95 2.04 -4.46
C ARG A 298 -7.13 0.85 -4.03
N ARG A 299 -5.87 0.78 -4.47
CA ARG A 299 -5.00 -0.35 -4.15
C ARG A 299 -4.45 -0.31 -2.75
N PHE A 300 -4.08 -1.47 -2.22
CA PHE A 300 -3.47 -1.61 -0.90
C PHE A 300 -2.25 -0.72 -0.76
N GLY A 301 -2.12 -0.07 0.40
CA GLY A 301 -1.00 0.82 0.67
C GLY A 301 -1.08 1.56 2.00
N VAL A 302 -2.16 1.35 2.77
CA VAL A 302 -2.25 1.77 4.17
C VAL A 302 -1.22 1.00 5.01
N ASN A 303 -0.42 1.72 5.80
CA ASN A 303 0.56 1.15 6.73
C ASN A 303 0.96 2.19 7.80
N LEU A 304 1.69 1.76 8.83
CA LEU A 304 2.05 2.59 9.98
C LEU A 304 3.02 3.75 9.70
N ALA A 305 3.64 3.85 8.53
CA ALA A 305 4.48 5.01 8.20
C ALA A 305 3.70 6.15 7.53
N MET A 306 2.53 5.85 6.96
CA MET A 306 1.75 6.82 6.20
C MET A 306 1.31 8.05 7.01
N PRO A 307 0.86 7.96 8.28
CA PRO A 307 0.47 9.16 9.05
C PRO A 307 1.57 10.24 9.09
N GLN A 308 2.82 9.83 9.26
CA GLN A 308 3.98 10.73 9.24
C GLN A 308 4.22 11.30 7.85
N PHE A 309 4.21 10.46 6.81
CA PHE A 309 4.52 10.90 5.45
C PHE A 309 3.44 11.86 4.92
N LEU A 310 2.18 11.56 5.21
CA LEU A 310 1.03 12.34 4.78
C LEU A 310 0.96 13.68 5.53
N SER A 311 1.14 13.69 6.86
CA SER A 311 1.17 14.95 7.62
C SER A 311 2.31 15.87 7.16
N ARG A 312 3.53 15.33 6.95
CA ARG A 312 4.67 16.09 6.43
C ARG A 312 4.51 16.53 4.97
N ALA A 313 3.66 15.86 4.18
CA ALA A 313 3.33 16.26 2.82
C ALA A 313 2.15 17.26 2.74
N GLY A 314 1.57 17.63 3.89
CA GLY A 314 0.51 18.64 4.00
C GLY A 314 -0.92 18.09 3.90
N PHE A 315 -1.12 16.77 3.99
CA PHE A 315 -2.45 16.17 4.05
C PHE A 315 -3.09 16.42 5.42
N ARG A 316 -4.41 16.63 5.41
CA ARG A 316 -5.23 16.83 6.62
C ARG A 316 -5.90 15.55 7.07
N GLY A 317 -6.24 14.68 6.13
CA GLY A 317 -6.82 13.38 6.43
C GLY A 317 -6.55 12.36 5.34
N GLY A 318 -6.92 11.11 5.61
CA GLY A 318 -6.73 9.99 4.69
C GLY A 318 -7.92 9.04 4.65
N LEU A 319 -8.02 8.24 3.59
CA LEU A 319 -8.91 7.10 3.52
C LEU A 319 -8.14 5.87 4.01
N HIS A 320 -8.58 5.31 5.14
CA HIS A 320 -8.01 4.09 5.73
C HIS A 320 -8.92 2.90 5.42
N PHE A 321 -9.07 2.62 4.13
CA PHE A 321 -9.68 1.42 3.60
C PHE A 321 -9.11 1.18 2.21
N VAL A 322 -9.27 -0.03 1.69
CA VAL A 322 -8.76 -0.43 0.36
C VAL A 322 -9.85 -1.14 -0.42
N MET A 323 -9.74 -1.14 -1.75
CA MET A 323 -10.73 -1.71 -2.67
C MET A 323 -10.21 -2.94 -3.43
N ASP A 324 -9.00 -3.41 -3.13
CA ASP A 324 -8.33 -4.53 -3.82
C ASP A 324 -7.78 -5.60 -2.87
N ASP A 325 -8.46 -5.86 -1.75
CA ASP A 325 -8.07 -6.80 -0.69
C ASP A 325 -6.84 -6.38 0.14
N GLY A 326 -6.43 -7.26 1.05
CA GLY A 326 -5.34 -7.06 2.00
C GLY A 326 -5.84 -7.17 3.44
N LEU A 327 -4.90 -7.34 4.37
CA LEU A 327 -5.21 -7.26 5.81
C LEU A 327 -4.79 -5.88 6.30
N TYR A 328 -5.68 -5.23 7.02
CA TYR A 328 -5.50 -3.95 7.69
C TYR A 328 -6.53 -3.87 8.83
N PRO A 329 -6.33 -3.02 9.85
CA PRO A 329 -7.36 -2.76 10.84
C PRO A 329 -8.66 -2.28 10.17
N ASP A 330 -9.72 -3.06 10.26
CA ASP A 330 -11.01 -2.84 9.58
C ASP A 330 -12.07 -2.25 10.51
N ASP A 331 -11.65 -1.65 11.63
CA ASP A 331 -12.57 -0.98 12.54
C ASP A 331 -13.19 0.24 11.86
N GLU A 332 -14.47 0.11 11.54
CA GLU A 332 -15.20 1.05 10.70
C GLU A 332 -15.69 2.26 11.49
N GLN A 333 -15.00 3.36 11.30
CA GLN A 333 -15.33 4.64 11.92
C GLN A 333 -15.45 5.71 10.84
N SER A 334 -16.42 6.60 11.00
CA SER A 334 -16.49 7.81 10.16
C SER A 334 -15.30 8.72 10.39
N ARG A 335 -14.66 8.65 11.57
CA ARG A 335 -13.42 9.37 11.86
C ARG A 335 -12.52 8.58 12.80
N LEU A 336 -11.48 7.99 12.24
CA LEU A 336 -10.43 7.21 12.88
C LEU A 336 -9.20 8.08 13.14
N ARG A 337 -8.59 7.93 14.32
CA ARG A 337 -7.28 8.49 14.62
C ARG A 337 -6.19 7.52 14.15
N TRP A 338 -5.69 7.68 12.93
CA TRP A 338 -4.65 6.82 12.37
C TRP A 338 -3.27 7.20 12.92
N GLN A 339 -2.81 6.47 13.92
CA GLN A 339 -1.51 6.67 14.53
C GLN A 339 -0.41 5.84 13.83
N GLY A 340 0.68 6.50 13.47
CA GLY A 340 1.86 5.89 12.89
C GLY A 340 2.83 5.35 13.95
N GLN A 341 3.79 4.55 13.51
CA GLN A 341 4.80 3.94 14.38
C GLN A 341 5.71 4.97 15.08
N ASP A 342 5.89 6.15 14.49
CA ASP A 342 6.65 7.27 15.08
C ASP A 342 5.83 8.11 16.07
N GLY A 343 4.55 7.78 16.25
CA GLY A 343 3.62 8.53 17.08
C GLY A 343 2.90 9.67 16.36
N SER A 344 3.24 9.97 15.10
CA SER A 344 2.46 10.89 14.25
C SER A 344 1.02 10.42 14.11
N VAL A 345 0.08 11.35 14.03
CA VAL A 345 -1.34 11.05 13.91
C VAL A 345 -1.90 11.78 12.71
N LEU A 346 -2.68 11.06 11.91
CA LEU A 346 -3.50 11.61 10.83
C LEU A 346 -4.96 11.22 11.07
N GLU A 347 -5.87 12.16 10.85
CA GLU A 347 -7.30 11.84 10.82
C GLU A 347 -7.62 10.98 9.60
N ALA A 348 -8.48 9.98 9.75
CA ALA A 348 -8.81 9.08 8.65
C ALA A 348 -10.28 8.69 8.64
N PHE A 349 -10.79 8.30 7.47
CA PHE A 349 -12.10 7.67 7.31
C PHE A 349 -11.87 6.18 7.03
N SER A 350 -12.38 5.29 7.89
CA SER A 350 -12.17 3.83 7.76
C SER A 350 -13.44 3.05 7.45
N ARG A 351 -14.63 3.65 7.61
CA ARG A 351 -15.90 2.99 7.29
C ARG A 351 -15.94 2.58 5.81
N ILE A 352 -16.19 1.31 5.52
CA ILE A 352 -16.20 0.82 4.13
C ILE A 352 -17.36 1.49 3.37
N PRO A 353 -17.11 2.11 2.20
CA PRO A 353 -18.15 2.74 1.39
C PRO A 353 -19.21 1.75 0.92
N LEU A 354 -20.46 2.21 0.87
CA LEU A 354 -21.55 1.52 0.17
C LEU A 354 -21.32 1.61 -1.35
N ALA A 355 -21.68 0.56 -2.10
CA ALA A 355 -21.60 0.59 -3.55
C ALA A 355 -22.72 1.51 -4.11
N GLY A 356 -22.35 2.63 -4.71
CA GLY A 356 -23.28 3.64 -5.22
C GLY A 356 -24.02 3.22 -6.50
N ASP A 357 -23.67 2.06 -7.05
CA ASP A 357 -24.29 1.41 -8.20
C ASP A 357 -25.19 0.21 -7.84
N SER A 358 -25.33 -0.11 -6.55
CA SER A 358 -26.05 -1.29 -6.05
C SER A 358 -27.37 -0.94 -5.37
N ALA A 359 -28.46 -1.52 -5.85
CA ALA A 359 -29.77 -1.40 -5.21
C ALA A 359 -29.77 -1.99 -3.79
N SER A 360 -29.06 -3.11 -3.62
CA SER A 360 -28.91 -3.79 -2.33
C SER A 360 -28.21 -2.91 -1.30
N SER A 361 -27.20 -2.13 -1.73
CA SER A 361 -26.51 -1.16 -0.87
C SER A 361 -27.43 -0.04 -0.41
N PHE A 362 -28.28 0.48 -1.30
CA PHE A 362 -29.28 1.51 -0.98
C PHE A 362 -30.44 1.00 -0.11
N LEU A 363 -30.78 -0.29 -0.20
CA LEU A 363 -31.72 -0.94 0.70
C LEU A 363 -31.18 -0.98 2.15
N ARG A 364 -29.87 -1.21 2.30
CA ARG A 364 -29.16 -1.22 3.60
C ARG A 364 -28.84 0.18 4.14
N LEU A 365 -29.02 1.25 3.36
CA LEU A 365 -28.66 2.62 3.76
C LEU A 365 -29.20 3.04 5.14
N PRO A 366 -30.49 2.80 5.50
CA PRO A 366 -30.99 3.16 6.83
C PRO A 366 -30.28 2.42 7.97
N VAL A 367 -29.94 1.15 7.78
CA VAL A 367 -29.14 0.36 8.73
C VAL A 367 -27.75 0.98 8.89
N ARG A 368 -27.11 1.32 7.77
CA ARG A 368 -25.75 1.89 7.76
C ARG A 368 -25.69 3.27 8.42
N LEU A 369 -26.72 4.09 8.21
CA LEU A 369 -26.88 5.38 8.88
C LEU A 369 -27.08 5.18 10.39
N ALA A 370 -27.94 4.25 10.80
CA ALA A 370 -28.15 3.94 12.21
C ALA A 370 -26.88 3.43 12.90
N GLU A 371 -26.15 2.50 12.26
CA GLU A 371 -24.83 2.03 12.74
C GLU A 371 -23.88 3.21 12.99
N SER A 372 -23.81 4.16 12.06
CA SER A 372 -22.95 5.34 12.18
C SER A 372 -23.45 6.30 13.28
N MET A 373 -24.76 6.57 13.36
CA MET A 373 -25.37 7.42 14.39
C MET A 373 -25.21 6.87 15.82
N ASP A 374 -25.22 5.54 15.98
CA ASP A 374 -25.07 4.89 17.29
C ASP A 374 -23.60 4.88 17.77
N HIS A 375 -22.64 4.70 16.85
CA HIS A 375 -21.24 4.42 17.21
C HIS A 375 -20.28 5.59 17.01
N ASP A 376 -20.53 6.45 16.02
CA ASP A 376 -19.65 7.56 15.67
C ASP A 376 -20.01 8.82 16.45
N HIS A 377 -19.02 9.70 16.66
CA HIS A 377 -19.31 11.02 17.23
C HIS A 377 -20.07 11.91 16.25
N VAL A 378 -19.71 11.81 14.98
CA VAL A 378 -20.36 12.46 13.87
C VAL A 378 -20.62 11.40 12.81
N ALA A 379 -21.91 11.11 12.58
CA ALA A 379 -22.32 10.11 11.61
C ALA A 379 -21.95 10.53 10.19
N ALA A 380 -21.31 9.64 9.45
CA ALA A 380 -21.04 9.84 8.04
C ALA A 380 -21.01 8.53 7.26
N VAL A 381 -21.69 8.52 6.11
CA VAL A 381 -21.73 7.37 5.19
C VAL A 381 -21.14 7.77 3.85
N CYS A 382 -20.25 6.93 3.33
CA CYS A 382 -19.62 7.11 2.03
C CYS A 382 -20.23 6.16 1.00
N PHE A 383 -20.37 6.64 -0.24
CA PHE A 383 -20.73 5.84 -1.40
C PHE A 383 -19.56 5.83 -2.38
N ALA A 384 -19.17 4.65 -2.89
CA ALA A 384 -18.17 4.52 -3.94
C ALA A 384 -18.83 4.08 -5.26
N ARG A 385 -18.50 4.76 -6.36
CA ARG A 385 -19.04 4.44 -7.69
C ARG A 385 -18.14 4.88 -8.83
N TRP A 386 -18.35 4.33 -10.01
CA TRP A 386 -17.79 4.85 -11.26
C TRP A 386 -18.66 6.02 -11.80
N PRO A 387 -18.13 6.91 -12.66
CA PRO A 387 -18.86 8.10 -13.12
C PRO A 387 -20.08 7.79 -13.98
N ASP A 388 -19.97 6.72 -14.76
CA ASP A 388 -20.94 6.20 -15.73
C ASP A 388 -22.01 5.31 -15.08
N LEU A 389 -21.73 4.77 -13.89
CA LEU A 389 -22.70 4.01 -13.11
C LEU A 389 -23.52 4.94 -12.24
N ARG A 390 -24.66 5.39 -12.78
CA ARG A 390 -25.67 6.17 -12.04
C ARG A 390 -26.85 5.30 -11.68
N THR A 391 -27.28 5.41 -10.42
CA THR A 391 -28.50 4.77 -9.95
C THR A 391 -29.57 5.80 -9.65
N PRO A 392 -30.85 5.44 -9.86
CA PRO A 392 -31.94 6.33 -9.49
C PRO A 392 -31.94 6.72 -8.00
N TRP A 393 -31.41 5.86 -7.12
CA TRP A 393 -31.39 6.08 -5.67
C TRP A 393 -30.31 7.09 -5.22
N LEU A 394 -29.12 7.06 -5.82
CA LEU A 394 -28.11 8.10 -5.56
C LEU A 394 -28.59 9.45 -6.10
N ASP A 395 -29.20 9.45 -7.29
CA ASP A 395 -29.79 10.65 -7.87
C ASP A 395 -30.95 11.17 -6.98
N ASP A 396 -31.75 10.30 -6.36
CA ASP A 396 -32.76 10.70 -5.37
C ASP A 396 -32.13 11.39 -4.15
N LEU A 397 -31.04 10.84 -3.59
CA LEU A 397 -30.30 11.48 -2.47
C LEU A 397 -29.80 12.88 -2.85
N ARG A 398 -29.25 13.02 -4.05
CA ARG A 398 -28.77 14.31 -4.57
C ARG A 398 -29.91 15.29 -4.80
N ARG A 399 -31.06 14.82 -5.27
CA ARG A 399 -32.27 15.63 -5.46
C ARG A 399 -32.83 16.12 -4.14
N MET A 400 -33.02 15.24 -3.16
CA MET A 400 -33.55 15.63 -1.84
C MET A 400 -32.61 16.62 -1.12
N ALA A 401 -31.28 16.51 -1.32
CA ALA A 401 -30.31 17.44 -0.76
C ALA A 401 -30.49 18.90 -1.22
N ARG A 402 -31.19 19.13 -2.35
CA ARG A 402 -31.56 20.49 -2.82
C ARG A 402 -32.67 21.14 -1.99
N TYR A 403 -33.44 20.32 -1.26
CA TYR A 403 -34.59 20.75 -0.46
C TYR A 403 -34.27 20.80 1.03
N ALA A 404 -33.80 19.67 1.60
CA ALA A 404 -33.40 19.57 3.01
C ALA A 404 -32.45 18.36 3.23
N PRO A 405 -31.49 18.44 4.17
CA PRO A 405 -30.58 17.34 4.51
C PRO A 405 -31.25 16.31 5.44
N VAL A 406 -32.35 15.70 4.99
CA VAL A 406 -33.15 14.76 5.81
C VAL A 406 -32.30 13.59 6.30
N LEU A 407 -31.63 12.89 5.37
CA LEU A 407 -30.78 11.73 5.64
C LEU A 407 -29.29 12.09 5.84
N GLY A 408 -28.96 13.37 5.69
CA GLY A 408 -27.61 13.91 5.83
C GLY A 408 -27.28 14.95 4.76
N SER A 409 -26.24 15.73 5.02
CA SER A 409 -25.71 16.75 4.10
C SER A 409 -24.55 16.17 3.29
N PHE A 410 -24.55 16.39 1.98
CA PHE A 410 -23.37 16.08 1.16
C PHE A 410 -22.22 17.02 1.47
N ILE A 411 -21.02 16.47 1.61
CA ILE A 411 -19.81 17.21 1.96
C ILE A 411 -18.60 16.59 1.26
N THR A 412 -17.51 17.34 1.11
CA THR A 412 -16.22 16.77 0.67
C THR A 412 -15.44 16.20 1.86
N PHE A 413 -14.49 15.30 1.64
CA PHE A 413 -13.69 14.73 2.73
C PHE A 413 -12.86 15.78 3.47
N GLY A 414 -12.23 16.70 2.74
CA GLY A 414 -11.43 17.79 3.30
C GLY A 414 -12.27 18.74 4.15
N GLU A 415 -13.52 19.01 3.76
CA GLU A 415 -14.45 19.78 4.59
C GLU A 415 -14.95 18.97 5.79
N PHE A 416 -15.22 17.68 5.62
CA PHE A 416 -15.59 16.77 6.72
C PHE A 416 -14.51 16.73 7.80
N PHE A 417 -13.23 16.53 7.45
CA PHE A 417 -12.12 16.53 8.41
C PHE A 417 -11.88 17.91 9.05
N GLN A 418 -12.20 19.00 8.34
CA GLN A 418 -12.03 20.36 8.86
C GLN A 418 -13.16 20.80 9.80
N SER A 419 -14.40 20.36 9.54
CA SER A 419 -15.61 20.87 10.20
C SER A 419 -16.07 20.03 11.39
N THR A 420 -15.59 18.79 11.49
CA THR A 420 -15.97 17.88 12.58
C THR A 420 -14.83 17.81 13.61
N ASP A 421 -15.16 17.47 14.87
CA ASP A 421 -14.16 17.24 15.92
C ASP A 421 -13.98 15.73 16.15
N THR A 422 -12.79 15.33 16.60
CA THR A 422 -12.48 13.94 16.99
C THR A 422 -12.59 13.77 18.51
N ARG A 423 -13.16 12.67 18.99
CA ARG A 423 -12.97 12.20 20.37
C ARG A 423 -11.87 11.15 20.43
N ASP A 424 -11.13 11.14 21.54
CA ASP A 424 -10.07 10.16 21.83
C ASP A 424 -10.63 8.73 22.01
N ARG A 425 -10.88 8.02 20.91
CA ARG A 425 -10.83 6.56 20.91
C ARG A 425 -9.47 6.14 20.37
N TYR A 426 -8.63 5.65 21.28
CA TYR A 426 -7.33 5.08 20.93
C TYR A 426 -7.52 3.63 20.48
N HIS A 427 -7.06 3.34 19.26
CA HIS A 427 -6.84 1.98 18.81
C HIS A 427 -5.33 1.77 18.67
N ASP A 428 -4.78 0.87 19.47
CA ASP A 428 -3.40 0.43 19.34
C ASP A 428 -3.29 -0.45 18.09
N GLN A 429 -2.96 0.17 16.96
CA GLN A 429 -2.69 -0.53 15.72
C GLN A 429 -1.28 -1.11 15.73
N SER A 430 -1.15 -2.37 15.30
CA SER A 430 0.12 -3.08 15.24
C SER A 430 0.59 -3.26 13.80
N GLY A 431 1.91 -3.33 13.60
CA GLY A 431 2.50 -3.62 12.28
C GLY A 431 2.20 -5.04 11.76
N ALA A 432 1.58 -5.89 12.59
CA ALA A 432 1.09 -7.21 12.19
C ALA A 432 -0.31 -7.18 11.57
N ASP A 433 -1.06 -6.09 11.78
CA ASP A 433 -2.41 -5.94 11.24
C ASP A 433 -2.38 -5.65 9.74
N TYR A 434 -1.22 -5.22 9.22
CA TYR A 434 -1.01 -4.84 7.83
C TYR A 434 -0.28 -5.92 7.04
N LEU A 435 -0.95 -6.51 6.05
CA LEU A 435 -0.37 -7.48 5.11
C LEU A 435 -0.90 -7.25 3.70
N SER A 436 0.00 -7.06 2.74
CA SER A 436 -0.40 -6.78 1.37
C SER A 436 -0.96 -8.02 0.64
N PRO A 437 -1.89 -7.84 -0.30
CA PRO A 437 -2.39 -8.94 -1.13
C PRO A 437 -1.47 -9.27 -2.32
N PHE A 438 -0.37 -8.53 -2.51
CA PHE A 438 0.35 -8.48 -3.79
C PHE A 438 0.92 -9.83 -4.24
N LEU A 439 1.45 -10.65 -3.32
CA LEU A 439 1.95 -11.99 -3.68
C LEU A 439 0.83 -12.89 -4.21
N VAL A 440 -0.31 -12.89 -3.53
CA VAL A 440 -1.48 -13.72 -3.91
C VAL A 440 -2.04 -13.23 -5.24
N GLN A 441 -2.16 -11.91 -5.41
CA GLN A 441 -2.64 -11.31 -6.66
C GLN A 441 -1.72 -11.62 -7.83
N ALA A 442 -0.39 -11.47 -7.67
CA ALA A 442 0.57 -11.74 -8.72
C ALA A 442 0.51 -13.21 -9.20
N VAL A 443 0.40 -14.15 -8.26
CA VAL A 443 0.23 -15.58 -8.58
C VAL A 443 -1.13 -15.85 -9.24
N ALA A 444 -2.21 -15.30 -8.71
CA ALA A 444 -3.56 -15.47 -9.28
C ALA A 444 -3.67 -14.94 -10.72
N ARG A 445 -2.95 -13.85 -11.02
CA ARG A 445 -2.84 -13.24 -12.35
C ARG A 445 -1.80 -13.89 -13.26
N GLN A 446 -1.09 -14.92 -12.77
CA GLN A 446 -0.03 -15.62 -13.50
C GLN A 446 1.08 -14.69 -13.98
N GLU A 447 1.38 -13.67 -13.19
CA GLU A 447 2.43 -12.71 -13.51
C GLU A 447 3.83 -13.34 -13.31
N VAL A 448 4.81 -12.89 -14.09
CA VAL A 448 6.18 -13.43 -14.08
C VAL A 448 6.94 -12.98 -12.83
N ASP A 449 7.68 -13.88 -12.19
CA ASP A 449 8.50 -13.62 -11.01
C ASP A 449 7.78 -12.89 -9.85
N PRO A 450 6.69 -13.45 -9.27
CA PRO A 450 5.96 -12.84 -8.15
C PRO A 450 6.83 -12.43 -6.95
N ILE A 451 8.02 -13.02 -6.77
CA ILE A 451 8.96 -12.72 -5.70
C ILE A 451 10.13 -11.85 -6.22
N ARG A 452 10.92 -12.32 -7.19
CA ARG A 452 12.18 -11.65 -7.59
C ARG A 452 12.01 -10.25 -8.18
N ARG A 453 10.83 -9.93 -8.72
CA ARG A 453 10.58 -8.59 -9.28
C ARG A 453 10.81 -7.46 -8.26
N TYR A 454 10.59 -7.73 -6.96
CA TYR A 454 10.84 -6.76 -5.89
C TYR A 454 12.34 -6.55 -5.69
N SER A 455 13.15 -7.61 -5.78
CA SER A 455 14.63 -7.53 -5.79
C SER A 455 15.15 -6.73 -6.97
N ARG A 456 14.66 -7.02 -8.19
CA ARG A 456 15.02 -6.25 -9.38
C ARG A 456 14.69 -4.76 -9.21
N SER A 457 13.45 -4.44 -8.84
CA SER A 457 13.01 -3.05 -8.64
C SER A 457 13.85 -2.34 -7.58
N ARG A 458 14.16 -3.00 -6.46
CA ARG A 458 14.98 -2.43 -5.38
C ARG A 458 16.42 -2.14 -5.82
N LEU A 459 17.03 -3.04 -6.60
CA LEU A 459 18.37 -2.85 -7.16
C LEU A 459 18.41 -1.69 -8.16
N GLN A 460 17.41 -1.60 -9.04
CA GLN A 460 17.28 -0.53 -10.02
C GLN A 460 17.11 0.84 -9.36
N ARG A 461 16.22 0.93 -8.36
CA ARG A 461 16.04 2.16 -7.56
C ARG A 461 17.32 2.57 -6.84
N MET A 462 18.03 1.62 -6.22
CA MET A 462 19.30 1.88 -5.52
C MET A 462 20.37 2.45 -6.48
N ARG A 463 20.46 1.93 -7.72
CA ARG A 463 21.40 2.47 -8.72
C ARG A 463 21.09 3.92 -9.05
N LEU A 464 19.81 4.27 -9.25
CA LEU A 464 19.42 5.67 -9.48
C LEU A 464 19.78 6.54 -8.27
N GLU A 465 19.42 6.12 -7.05
CA GLU A 465 19.70 6.86 -5.82
C GLU A 465 21.22 7.07 -5.61
N ARG A 466 22.05 6.10 -6.00
CA ARG A 466 23.52 6.22 -5.96
C ARG A 466 24.05 7.21 -6.99
N ALA A 467 23.49 7.21 -8.20
CA ALA A 467 23.82 8.18 -9.24
C ALA A 467 23.44 9.62 -8.81
N GLU A 468 22.24 9.81 -8.27
CA GLU A 468 21.79 11.09 -7.74
C GLU A 468 22.63 11.57 -6.58
N TRP A 469 23.03 10.68 -5.67
CA TRP A 469 23.95 11.02 -4.59
C TRP A 469 25.26 11.59 -5.14
N CYS A 470 25.85 10.94 -6.16
CA CYS A 470 27.09 11.42 -6.78
C CYS A 470 26.89 12.78 -7.45
N GLN A 471 25.79 12.95 -8.18
CA GLN A 471 25.46 14.18 -8.87
C GLN A 471 25.23 15.34 -7.90
N HIS A 472 24.41 15.16 -6.86
CA HIS A 472 24.13 16.21 -5.87
C HIS A 472 25.36 16.54 -5.05
N LEU A 473 26.20 15.56 -4.71
CA LEU A 473 27.47 15.83 -4.06
C LEU A 473 28.42 16.62 -4.98
N ALA A 474 28.53 16.25 -6.26
CA ALA A 474 29.36 16.98 -7.22
C ALA A 474 28.89 18.44 -7.36
N GLN A 475 27.57 18.67 -7.41
CA GLN A 475 26.98 20.01 -7.41
C GLN A 475 27.32 20.80 -6.16
N LEU A 476 27.18 20.19 -4.99
CA LEU A 476 27.51 20.81 -3.71
C LEU A 476 29.00 21.20 -3.64
N LEU A 477 29.87 20.41 -4.27
CA LEU A 477 31.31 20.66 -4.36
C LEU A 477 31.70 21.63 -5.50
N GLY A 478 30.72 22.11 -6.29
CA GLY A 478 30.89 23.21 -7.24
C GLY A 478 30.82 22.84 -8.73
N GLN A 479 30.47 21.60 -9.07
CA GLN A 479 30.20 21.22 -10.46
C GLN A 479 28.82 21.72 -10.90
N PRO A 480 28.61 22.04 -12.19
CA PRO A 480 27.28 22.33 -12.70
C PRO A 480 26.39 21.07 -12.64
N PRO A 481 25.05 21.24 -12.56
CA PRO A 481 24.14 20.11 -12.71
C PRO A 481 24.30 19.46 -14.09
N LEU A 482 24.13 18.14 -14.16
CA LEU A 482 24.05 17.42 -15.44
C LEU A 482 22.86 17.95 -16.25
N THR A 483 23.05 18.11 -17.56
CA THR A 483 22.03 18.64 -18.50
C THR A 483 20.83 17.71 -18.64
N THR A 484 21.03 16.40 -18.51
CA THR A 484 19.96 15.40 -18.55
C THR A 484 19.32 15.26 -17.17
N SER A 485 18.01 15.53 -17.10
CA SER A 485 17.19 15.34 -15.90
C SER A 485 17.07 13.86 -15.53
N SER A 486 17.01 13.55 -14.23
CA SER A 486 16.73 12.19 -13.76
C SER A 486 15.25 11.83 -13.83
N ASN A 487 14.38 12.80 -14.12
CA ASN A 487 12.93 12.58 -14.19
C ASN A 487 12.57 11.47 -15.19
N GLU A 488 13.16 11.43 -16.39
CA GLU A 488 12.83 10.39 -17.39
C GLU A 488 13.16 8.97 -16.90
N LEU A 489 14.24 8.79 -16.13
CA LEU A 489 14.59 7.50 -15.55
C LEU A 489 13.71 7.15 -14.35
N GLU A 490 13.35 8.14 -13.53
CA GLU A 490 12.40 7.94 -12.44
C GLU A 490 11.01 7.55 -12.98
N ASP A 491 10.56 8.19 -14.07
CA ASP A 491 9.34 7.83 -14.81
C ASP A 491 9.37 6.39 -15.30
N ARG A 492 10.47 5.97 -15.92
CA ARG A 492 10.62 4.59 -16.41
C ARG A 492 10.70 3.56 -15.28
N LEU A 493 11.36 3.89 -14.16
CA LEU A 493 11.37 3.05 -12.97
C LEU A 493 9.97 2.87 -12.40
N ASP A 494 9.20 3.94 -12.32
CA ASP A 494 7.82 3.87 -11.83
C ASP A 494 6.94 3.08 -12.80
N GLN A 495 7.10 3.25 -14.12
CA GLN A 495 6.41 2.48 -15.16
C GLN A 495 6.90 1.03 -15.28
N SER A 496 8.03 0.69 -14.65
CA SER A 496 8.58 -0.68 -14.56
C SER A 496 8.52 -1.23 -13.13
N GLY A 497 7.62 -0.68 -12.30
CA GLY A 497 7.43 -1.08 -10.92
C GLY A 497 7.07 -2.58 -10.78
N PRO A 498 7.31 -3.20 -9.61
CA PRO A 498 7.08 -4.63 -9.41
C PRO A 498 5.59 -5.02 -9.44
N ASP A 499 4.70 -4.05 -9.34
CA ASP A 499 3.26 -4.21 -9.43
C ASP A 499 2.70 -4.05 -10.85
N ILE A 500 3.57 -3.83 -11.84
CA ILE A 500 3.18 -3.65 -13.25
C ILE A 500 3.35 -4.98 -13.99
N PRO A 501 2.28 -5.50 -14.63
CA PRO A 501 2.29 -6.82 -15.26
C PRO A 501 2.99 -6.87 -16.64
N GLU A 502 3.52 -5.74 -17.13
CA GLU A 502 4.17 -5.65 -18.45
C GLU A 502 5.56 -6.27 -18.48
N THR A 503 6.03 -6.58 -19.70
CA THR A 503 7.37 -7.10 -19.97
C THR A 503 8.42 -6.15 -19.39
N PRO A 504 9.45 -6.65 -18.66
CA PRO A 504 10.48 -5.78 -18.09
C PRO A 504 11.14 -4.91 -19.17
N ASP A 505 11.32 -3.61 -18.89
CA ASP A 505 12.12 -2.74 -19.75
C ASP A 505 13.58 -3.24 -19.76
N THR A 506 13.94 -3.92 -20.85
CA THR A 506 15.26 -4.54 -21.02
C THR A 506 16.39 -3.54 -21.19
N THR A 507 16.07 -2.26 -21.46
CA THR A 507 17.05 -1.19 -21.66
C THR A 507 17.33 -0.39 -20.38
N LEU A 508 16.41 -0.41 -19.41
CA LEU A 508 16.48 0.40 -18.19
C LEU A 508 17.76 0.18 -17.38
N ASP A 509 18.21 -1.07 -17.24
CA ASP A 509 19.44 -1.38 -16.49
C ASP A 509 20.68 -0.74 -17.14
N ALA A 510 20.73 -0.70 -18.48
CA ALA A 510 21.83 -0.08 -19.21
C ALA A 510 21.80 1.44 -19.09
N ASP A 511 20.61 2.05 -19.15
CA ASP A 511 20.46 3.50 -19.00
C ASP A 511 20.75 3.98 -17.57
N LEU A 512 20.35 3.19 -16.56
CA LEU A 512 20.74 3.44 -15.16
C LEU A 512 22.26 3.36 -14.97
N ALA A 513 22.91 2.37 -15.58
CA ALA A 513 24.36 2.24 -15.55
C ALA A 513 25.05 3.42 -16.26
N ALA A 514 24.53 3.86 -17.40
CA ALA A 514 25.03 5.03 -18.10
C ALA A 514 24.87 6.31 -17.28
N ARG A 515 23.72 6.48 -16.60
CA ARG A 515 23.48 7.62 -15.70
C ARG A 515 24.45 7.63 -14.52
N GLU A 516 24.66 6.48 -13.90
CA GLU A 516 25.63 6.34 -12.82
C GLU A 516 27.05 6.69 -13.30
N ALA A 517 27.47 6.18 -14.47
CA ALA A 517 28.78 6.50 -15.04
C ALA A 517 28.94 8.01 -15.29
N GLN A 518 27.91 8.70 -15.79
CA GLN A 518 27.94 10.16 -15.97
C GLN A 518 28.08 10.90 -14.63
N ALA A 519 27.33 10.49 -13.61
CA ALA A 519 27.39 11.10 -12.28
C ALA A 519 28.74 10.86 -11.59
N VAL A 520 29.29 9.65 -11.74
CA VAL A 520 30.65 9.30 -11.29
C VAL A 520 31.70 10.13 -12.00
N ALA A 521 31.58 10.33 -13.32
CA ALA A 521 32.51 11.17 -14.09
C ALA A 521 32.48 12.64 -13.65
N ALA A 522 31.33 13.16 -13.22
CA ALA A 522 31.22 14.49 -12.65
C ALA A 522 31.86 14.60 -11.25
N LEU A 523 31.76 13.54 -10.44
CA LEU A 523 32.33 13.48 -9.10
C LEU A 523 33.85 13.24 -9.11
N GLN A 524 34.35 12.40 -10.02
CA GLN A 524 35.74 11.94 -10.05
C GLN A 524 36.79 13.07 -9.95
N PRO A 525 36.72 14.17 -10.72
CA PRO A 525 37.74 15.23 -10.66
C PRO A 525 37.83 15.91 -9.30
N LEU A 526 36.75 15.91 -8.51
CA LEU A 526 36.68 16.49 -7.16
C LEU A 526 37.38 15.60 -6.12
N LEU A 527 37.62 14.33 -6.44
CA LEU A 527 38.23 13.34 -5.57
C LEU A 527 39.66 12.99 -6.00
N THR A 528 40.27 13.83 -6.84
CA THR A 528 41.64 13.67 -7.33
C THR A 528 42.40 15.00 -7.26
N GLY A 529 43.71 14.92 -7.07
CA GLY A 529 44.62 16.07 -7.10
C GLY A 529 45.21 16.34 -8.49
N ALA A 530 46.18 17.24 -8.56
CA ALA A 530 46.86 17.61 -9.81
C ALA A 530 48.04 16.70 -10.18
N THR A 531 48.57 15.92 -9.23
CA THR A 531 49.75 15.07 -9.44
C THR A 531 49.39 13.87 -10.31
N ALA A 532 50.13 13.60 -11.39
CA ALA A 532 49.93 12.37 -12.18
C ALA A 532 50.43 11.14 -11.40
N ARG A 533 49.50 10.35 -10.87
CA ARG A 533 49.76 9.10 -10.12
C ARG A 533 48.55 8.18 -10.32
N PRO A 534 48.68 7.05 -11.04
CA PRO A 534 47.59 6.10 -11.22
C PRO A 534 47.12 5.50 -9.89
N GLY A 535 45.82 5.28 -9.76
CA GLY A 535 45.20 4.74 -8.57
C GLY A 535 43.73 4.41 -8.76
N VAL A 536 43.05 4.10 -7.67
CA VAL A 536 41.61 3.83 -7.61
C VAL A 536 41.00 4.62 -6.47
N VAL A 537 39.97 5.41 -6.74
CA VAL A 537 39.13 6.01 -5.71
C VAL A 537 37.98 5.07 -5.41
N VAL A 538 37.85 4.65 -4.15
CA VAL A 538 36.72 3.86 -3.68
C VAL A 538 35.80 4.74 -2.85
N VAL A 539 34.54 4.88 -3.27
CA VAL A 539 33.56 5.76 -2.61
C VAL A 539 32.50 4.93 -1.89
N ASN A 540 32.26 5.28 -0.63
CA ASN A 540 31.14 4.80 0.17
C ASN A 540 30.02 5.83 0.19
N THR A 541 28.90 5.52 -0.47
CA THR A 541 27.71 6.39 -0.48
C THR A 541 26.83 6.23 0.75
N LEU A 542 27.09 5.23 1.61
CA LEU A 542 26.33 4.98 2.83
C LEU A 542 26.85 5.82 4.00
N SER A 543 25.97 6.21 4.91
CA SER A 543 26.27 7.11 6.05
C SER A 543 27.08 6.51 7.20
N PHE A 544 27.44 5.24 7.11
CA PHE A 544 28.19 4.53 8.14
C PHE A 544 29.47 3.91 7.56
N ALA A 545 30.48 3.78 8.41
CA ALA A 545 31.74 3.13 8.04
C ALA A 545 31.48 1.66 7.74
N ARG A 546 32.19 1.11 6.75
CA ARG A 546 32.07 -0.30 6.40
C ARG A 546 33.36 -0.87 5.84
N ARG A 547 33.54 -2.16 6.09
CA ARG A 547 34.55 -2.98 5.45
C ARG A 547 33.93 -3.74 4.28
N THR A 548 34.47 -3.57 3.09
CA THR A 548 33.92 -4.19 1.88
C THR A 548 34.99 -4.75 0.97
N LEU A 549 34.64 -5.82 0.27
CA LEU A 549 35.46 -6.36 -0.81
C LEU A 549 35.21 -5.53 -2.07
N VAL A 550 36.29 -5.14 -2.74
CA VAL A 550 36.28 -4.36 -3.98
C VAL A 550 36.92 -5.20 -5.07
N GLU A 551 36.24 -5.37 -6.21
CA GLU A 551 36.87 -5.92 -7.41
C GLU A 551 37.89 -4.91 -7.94
N TRP A 552 39.15 -5.33 -8.04
CA TRP A 552 40.25 -4.47 -8.44
C TRP A 552 40.35 -4.41 -9.97
N PRO A 553 40.46 -3.21 -10.58
CA PRO A 553 40.53 -3.09 -12.03
C PRO A 553 41.71 -3.86 -12.64
N GLU A 554 41.45 -4.57 -13.72
CA GLU A 554 42.49 -5.27 -14.47
C GLU A 554 43.54 -4.28 -15.01
N ARG A 555 44.80 -4.73 -15.10
CA ARG A 555 45.94 -3.99 -15.67
C ARG A 555 46.49 -2.82 -14.83
N LEU A 556 45.92 -2.56 -13.65
CA LEU A 556 46.53 -1.67 -12.65
C LEU A 556 47.47 -2.44 -11.72
N GLY A 557 48.51 -1.76 -11.21
CA GLY A 557 49.28 -2.26 -10.07
C GLY A 557 48.40 -2.36 -8.81
N PHE A 558 48.91 -3.01 -7.78
CA PHE A 558 48.15 -3.26 -6.54
C PHE A 558 48.39 -2.16 -5.51
N PRO A 559 47.47 -1.92 -4.58
CA PRO A 559 47.77 -1.05 -3.46
C PRO A 559 48.71 -1.75 -2.47
N THR A 560 49.31 -0.99 -1.57
CA THR A 560 50.08 -1.57 -0.46
C THR A 560 49.13 -1.91 0.69
N VAL A 561 49.30 -3.08 1.32
CA VAL A 561 48.55 -3.44 2.54
C VAL A 561 48.96 -2.53 3.69
N GLY A 562 47.98 -1.94 4.38
CA GLY A 562 48.18 -0.91 5.39
C GLY A 562 47.19 0.26 5.22
N GLY A 563 46.99 1.03 6.29
CA GLY A 563 45.97 2.08 6.30
C GLY A 563 44.57 1.51 6.07
N SER A 564 43.86 1.99 5.06
CA SER A 564 42.52 1.50 4.68
C SER A 564 42.51 0.15 3.96
N VAL A 565 43.66 -0.35 3.51
CA VAL A 565 43.77 -1.64 2.81
C VAL A 565 44.06 -2.74 3.82
N VAL A 566 43.08 -3.63 4.02
CA VAL A 566 43.14 -4.72 5.00
C VAL A 566 43.86 -5.93 4.41
N SER A 567 43.48 -6.33 3.19
CA SER A 567 44.06 -7.48 2.50
C SER A 567 43.86 -7.38 0.99
N ILE A 568 44.67 -8.14 0.24
CA ILE A 568 44.66 -8.20 -1.22
C ILE A 568 44.68 -9.66 -1.63
N ALA A 569 43.75 -10.04 -2.49
CA ALA A 569 43.71 -11.34 -3.14
C ALA A 569 43.90 -11.17 -4.64
N SER A 570 44.79 -11.94 -5.25
CA SER A 570 44.91 -12.03 -6.70
C SER A 570 44.80 -13.49 -7.13
N ARG A 571 43.86 -13.78 -8.05
CA ARG A 571 43.69 -15.07 -8.72
C ARG A 571 43.76 -14.86 -10.24
N ALA A 572 43.99 -15.93 -10.99
CA ALA A 572 44.29 -15.91 -12.42
C ALA A 572 43.35 -15.02 -13.28
N GLU A 573 42.08 -14.86 -12.87
CA GLU A 573 41.07 -14.08 -13.62
C GLU A 573 40.46 -12.91 -12.83
N ARG A 574 40.70 -12.78 -11.52
CA ARG A 574 40.11 -11.71 -10.69
C ARG A 574 41.02 -11.32 -9.54
N SER A 575 41.12 -10.02 -9.31
CA SER A 575 41.79 -9.45 -8.15
C SER A 575 40.78 -8.72 -7.27
N THR A 576 40.91 -8.87 -5.96
CA THR A 576 40.01 -8.26 -4.99
C THR A 576 40.79 -7.63 -3.85
N VAL A 577 40.33 -6.47 -3.37
CA VAL A 577 40.93 -5.76 -2.25
C VAL A 577 39.89 -5.58 -1.16
N LEU A 578 40.23 -5.93 0.08
CA LEU A 578 39.40 -5.68 1.25
C LEU A 578 39.76 -4.29 1.81
N VAL A 579 38.79 -3.38 1.80
CA VAL A 579 39.00 -1.96 2.13
C VAL A 579 38.09 -1.53 3.27
N ASP A 580 38.65 -0.80 4.24
CA ASP A 580 37.92 -0.05 5.25
C ASP A 580 37.55 1.33 4.69
N LEU A 581 36.24 1.60 4.58
CA LEU A 581 35.72 2.84 4.03
C LEU A 581 35.11 3.72 5.12
N PRO A 582 35.41 5.04 5.11
CA PRO A 582 34.78 5.99 6.02
C PRO A 582 33.28 6.16 5.70
N PRO A 583 32.48 6.64 6.66
CA PRO A 583 31.06 6.95 6.43
C PRO A 583 30.93 8.07 5.40
N SER A 584 30.01 7.90 4.44
CA SER A 584 29.68 8.85 3.38
C SER A 584 30.93 9.53 2.83
N GLY A 585 31.86 8.76 2.28
CA GLY A 585 33.24 9.22 2.09
C GLY A 585 34.00 8.42 1.04
N PHE A 586 35.30 8.64 0.95
CA PHE A 586 36.15 8.00 -0.05
C PHE A 586 37.53 7.63 0.51
N VAL A 587 38.18 6.71 -0.18
CA VAL A 587 39.60 6.39 -0.04
C VAL A 587 40.23 6.38 -1.43
N TRP A 588 41.37 7.04 -1.58
CA TRP A 588 42.22 7.00 -2.77
C TRP A 588 43.34 5.97 -2.53
N LEU A 589 43.44 4.98 -3.41
CA LEU A 589 44.37 3.87 -3.31
C LEU A 589 45.38 3.92 -4.46
N ALA A 590 46.67 3.98 -4.13
CA ALA A 590 47.73 3.95 -5.14
C ALA A 590 47.76 2.60 -5.88
N ALA A 591 48.09 2.63 -7.17
CA ALA A 591 48.28 1.43 -7.99
C ALA A 591 49.77 1.20 -8.34
N ASP A 592 50.66 1.43 -7.39
CA ASP A 592 52.12 1.38 -7.55
C ASP A 592 52.78 0.14 -6.90
N GLY A 593 52.00 -0.66 -6.16
CA GLY A 593 52.46 -1.87 -5.49
C GLY A 593 52.57 -3.08 -6.42
N ALA A 594 53.50 -3.97 -6.05
CA ALA A 594 53.67 -5.27 -6.68
C ALA A 594 52.48 -6.21 -6.38
N PRO A 595 52.22 -7.21 -7.23
CA PRO A 595 51.23 -8.25 -6.93
C PRO A 595 51.48 -8.89 -5.56
N PRO A 596 50.41 -9.25 -4.82
CA PRO A 596 50.55 -9.85 -3.50
C PRO A 596 51.38 -11.13 -3.61
N GLN A 597 52.46 -11.21 -2.84
CA GLN A 597 53.22 -12.45 -2.70
C GLN A 597 52.38 -13.44 -1.90
N SER A 598 52.21 -14.67 -2.41
CA SER A 598 51.50 -15.74 -1.72
C SER A 598 52.33 -16.21 -0.53
N ILE A 599 52.16 -15.58 0.63
CA ILE A 599 52.73 -16.08 1.88
C ILE A 599 51.80 -17.20 2.38
N PRO A 600 52.28 -18.45 2.52
CA PRO A 600 51.47 -19.50 3.11
C PRO A 600 51.15 -19.13 4.57
N LYS A 601 49.88 -18.81 4.83
CA LYS A 601 49.36 -18.61 6.20
C LYS A 601 49.14 -19.98 6.87
N PRO A 602 49.20 -20.07 8.21
CA PRO A 602 48.94 -21.31 8.92
C PRO A 602 47.52 -21.86 8.66
N GLN A 603 47.34 -23.16 8.84
CA GLN A 603 46.05 -23.84 8.65
C GLN A 603 44.95 -23.16 9.50
N ARG A 604 43.83 -22.78 8.88
CA ARG A 604 42.70 -22.02 9.47
C ARG A 604 42.97 -20.56 9.89
N SER A 605 43.95 -19.88 9.28
CA SER A 605 44.11 -18.43 9.44
C SER A 605 43.32 -17.65 8.37
N GLY A 606 42.22 -17.01 8.79
CA GLY A 606 41.27 -16.31 7.90
C GLY A 606 40.16 -17.26 7.44
N ALA A 607 39.55 -16.99 6.29
CA ALA A 607 38.58 -17.90 5.70
C ALA A 607 39.22 -19.25 5.33
N TRP A 608 38.52 -20.34 5.60
CA TRP A 608 38.96 -21.71 5.32
C TRP A 608 37.79 -22.60 4.94
N ALA A 609 38.03 -23.62 4.11
CA ALA A 609 37.08 -24.69 3.81
C ALA A 609 37.80 -26.03 3.68
N GLU A 610 37.19 -27.08 4.23
CA GLU A 610 37.66 -28.46 4.23
C GLU A 610 36.43 -29.38 4.23
N ASP A 611 36.26 -30.18 3.18
CA ASP A 611 35.12 -31.10 3.01
C ASP A 611 33.77 -30.38 3.18
N LEU A 612 32.96 -30.75 4.18
CA LEU A 612 31.67 -30.13 4.52
C LEU A 612 31.76 -29.07 5.64
N ALA A 613 32.96 -28.53 5.90
CA ALA A 613 33.16 -27.49 6.88
C ALA A 613 33.82 -26.26 6.26
N LEU A 614 33.41 -25.08 6.73
CA LEU A 614 34.02 -23.81 6.34
C LEU A 614 33.86 -22.79 7.46
N GLY A 615 34.79 -21.85 7.58
CA GLY A 615 34.76 -20.87 8.67
C GLY A 615 35.71 -19.71 8.43
N ASN A 616 35.68 -18.75 9.36
CA ASN A 616 36.59 -17.61 9.44
C ASN A 616 36.76 -17.18 10.91
N GLU A 617 37.27 -15.98 11.17
CA GLU A 617 37.45 -15.47 12.54
C GLU A 617 36.15 -15.16 13.30
N PHE A 618 34.99 -15.14 12.62
CA PHE A 618 33.68 -14.83 13.19
C PHE A 618 32.80 -16.06 13.40
N CYS A 619 32.97 -17.12 12.60
CA CYS A 619 32.15 -18.32 12.74
C CYS A 619 32.80 -19.59 12.15
N ASP A 620 32.29 -20.72 12.61
CA ASP A 620 32.50 -22.04 12.03
C ASP A 620 31.17 -22.62 11.57
N LEU A 621 31.13 -23.13 10.33
CA LEU A 621 29.96 -23.71 9.68
C LEU A 621 30.20 -25.19 9.41
N ARG A 622 29.16 -26.01 9.63
CA ARG A 622 29.13 -27.40 9.20
C ARG A 622 27.92 -27.65 8.32
N ILE A 623 28.15 -28.37 7.24
CA ILE A 623 27.15 -28.79 6.26
C ILE A 623 26.79 -30.25 6.54
N SER A 624 25.51 -30.61 6.39
CA SER A 624 25.03 -31.97 6.62
C SER A 624 25.49 -32.92 5.50
N GLU A 625 26.00 -34.10 5.88
CA GLU A 625 26.30 -35.18 4.93
C GLU A 625 25.05 -35.76 4.28
N GLU A 626 23.92 -35.76 4.99
CA GLU A 626 22.65 -36.33 4.52
C GLU A 626 21.90 -35.34 3.63
N THR A 627 21.75 -34.09 4.09
CA THR A 627 20.88 -33.11 3.40
C THR A 627 21.64 -32.12 2.53
N GLY A 628 22.91 -31.85 2.82
CA GLY A 628 23.68 -30.78 2.15
C GLY A 628 23.28 -29.36 2.59
N GLY A 629 22.31 -29.22 3.50
CA GLY A 629 21.96 -27.95 4.14
C GLY A 629 22.96 -27.54 5.22
N LEU A 630 22.87 -26.28 5.68
CA LEU A 630 23.61 -25.82 6.86
C LEU A 630 23.16 -26.60 8.11
N MET A 631 23.99 -27.52 8.59
CA MET A 631 23.70 -28.29 9.79
C MET A 631 23.90 -27.43 11.03
N GLU A 632 25.00 -26.67 11.07
CA GLU A 632 25.40 -25.96 12.28
C GLU A 632 26.16 -24.66 11.97
N LEU A 633 25.75 -23.58 12.64
CA LEU A 633 26.45 -22.31 12.73
C LEU A 633 26.92 -22.08 14.17
N ARG A 634 28.24 -22.00 14.39
CA ARG A 634 28.85 -21.65 15.68
C ARG A 634 29.57 -20.31 15.59
N THR A 635 29.54 -19.55 16.68
CA THR A 635 30.35 -18.33 16.85
C THR A 635 31.29 -18.50 18.03
N PRO A 636 32.49 -17.88 18.04
CA PRO A 636 33.48 -18.05 19.11
C PRO A 636 32.95 -17.72 20.51
N THR A 637 31.97 -16.82 20.59
CA THR A 637 31.39 -16.29 21.82
C THR A 637 30.34 -17.19 22.46
N LEU A 638 29.78 -18.17 21.74
CA LEU A 638 28.61 -18.93 22.18
C LEU A 638 28.78 -20.44 21.99
N LEU A 639 28.30 -21.20 22.98
CA LEU A 639 28.34 -22.66 22.95
C LEU A 639 27.09 -23.22 22.24
N GLY A 640 27.31 -23.86 21.09
CA GLY A 640 26.31 -24.65 20.38
C GLY A 640 25.81 -24.02 19.08
N ASN A 641 24.88 -24.71 18.43
CA ASN A 641 24.32 -24.30 17.15
C ASN A 641 23.38 -23.10 17.30
N ARG A 642 23.61 -22.05 16.51
CA ARG A 642 22.76 -20.86 16.44
C ARG A 642 21.71 -20.94 15.34
N LEU A 643 22.02 -21.58 14.23
CA LEU A 643 21.15 -21.64 13.05
C LEU A 643 21.45 -22.87 12.21
N SER A 644 20.39 -23.56 11.80
CA SER A 644 20.42 -24.59 10.76
C SER A 644 19.55 -24.16 9.59
N GLN A 645 19.83 -24.72 8.40
CA GLN A 645 19.02 -24.50 7.21
C GLN A 645 18.91 -25.77 6.36
N GLN A 646 17.74 -25.95 5.75
CA GLN A 646 17.50 -26.91 4.68
C GLN A 646 16.65 -26.27 3.57
N LEU A 647 16.75 -26.77 2.34
CA LEU A 647 15.81 -26.45 1.28
C LEU A 647 14.60 -27.39 1.39
N ALA A 648 13.40 -26.87 1.16
CA ALA A 648 12.20 -27.69 1.22
C ALA A 648 11.13 -27.21 0.24
N TYR A 649 10.37 -28.17 -0.28
CA TYR A 649 9.07 -27.96 -0.89
C TYR A 649 7.99 -28.09 0.18
N ARG A 650 7.07 -27.11 0.26
CA ARG A 650 5.91 -27.14 1.12
C ARG A 650 4.68 -27.61 0.32
N PHE A 651 4.05 -28.68 0.80
CA PHE A 651 2.77 -29.16 0.28
C PHE A 651 1.61 -28.31 0.80
N PRO A 652 0.55 -28.11 0.00
CA PRO A 652 -0.65 -27.39 0.45
C PRO A 652 -1.41 -28.15 1.54
N THR A 653 -1.32 -29.49 1.53
CA THR A 653 -1.93 -30.37 2.52
C THR A 653 -0.88 -31.21 3.24
N GLN A 654 -1.17 -31.55 4.49
CA GLN A 654 -0.28 -32.33 5.33
C GLN A 654 -0.14 -33.76 4.77
N ARG A 655 1.07 -34.31 4.87
CA ARG A 655 1.44 -35.66 4.45
C ARG A 655 1.65 -36.53 5.69
N THR A 656 1.07 -37.72 5.72
CA THR A 656 1.35 -38.73 6.74
C THR A 656 2.46 -39.66 6.25
N VAL A 657 3.51 -39.77 7.04
CA VAL A 657 4.72 -40.54 6.76
C VAL A 657 4.80 -41.67 7.79
N LYS A 658 4.93 -42.91 7.31
CA LYS A 658 5.17 -44.09 8.14
C LYS A 658 6.68 -44.32 8.23
N SER A 659 7.21 -44.33 9.44
CA SER A 659 8.61 -44.66 9.70
C SER A 659 8.68 -45.97 10.48
N GLY A 660 9.40 -46.98 9.96
CA GLY A 660 9.47 -48.34 10.50
C GLY A 660 8.62 -49.36 9.72
N GLU A 661 8.74 -50.65 10.10
CA GLU A 661 8.00 -51.77 9.51
C GLU A 661 7.15 -52.50 10.57
N GLY A 662 6.00 -53.06 10.17
CA GLY A 662 5.14 -53.85 11.04
C GLY A 662 4.36 -53.03 12.08
N ASP A 663 4.03 -53.67 13.21
CA ASP A 663 3.24 -53.07 14.31
C ASP A 663 3.99 -51.96 15.08
N GLU A 664 5.30 -51.77 14.83
CA GLU A 664 6.14 -50.73 15.44
C GLU A 664 6.25 -49.46 14.57
N ALA A 665 5.56 -49.40 13.42
CA ALA A 665 5.60 -48.24 12.53
C ALA A 665 5.00 -46.98 13.20
N VAL A 666 5.79 -45.91 13.27
CA VAL A 666 5.36 -44.62 13.81
C VAL A 666 4.85 -43.73 12.69
N GLU A 667 3.61 -43.28 12.81
CA GLU A 667 3.04 -42.27 11.93
C GLU A 667 3.42 -40.87 12.40
N SER A 668 4.04 -40.09 11.52
CA SER A 668 4.31 -38.67 11.72
C SER A 668 3.75 -37.87 10.57
N THR A 669 3.46 -36.59 10.81
CA THR A 669 2.83 -35.74 9.80
C THR A 669 3.73 -34.54 9.47
N THR A 670 3.84 -34.20 8.19
CA THR A 670 4.70 -33.12 7.72
C THR A 670 4.08 -32.39 6.54
N TYR A 671 4.37 -31.10 6.42
CA TYR A 671 4.05 -30.32 5.22
C TYR A 671 5.21 -30.26 4.23
N TYR A 672 6.34 -30.94 4.48
CA TYR A 672 7.59 -30.68 3.77
C TYR A 672 8.19 -31.91 3.10
N SER A 673 8.87 -31.67 1.98
CA SER A 673 9.75 -32.63 1.32
C SER A 673 10.95 -33.03 2.18
N VAL A 674 11.64 -34.10 1.77
CA VAL A 674 12.96 -34.49 2.30
C VAL A 674 14.05 -33.97 1.38
N MET A 675 15.07 -33.32 1.94
CA MET A 675 16.26 -32.86 1.22
C MET A 675 17.36 -33.92 1.30
N GLN A 676 17.88 -34.35 0.15
CA GLN A 676 18.92 -35.37 0.05
C GLN A 676 20.10 -34.85 -0.77
N ARG A 677 21.30 -34.87 -0.19
CA ARG A 677 22.54 -34.49 -0.88
C ARG A 677 23.01 -35.64 -1.77
N GLU A 678 23.42 -35.30 -2.98
CA GLU A 678 24.08 -36.22 -3.91
C GLU A 678 25.59 -36.00 -3.94
N SER A 679 26.02 -34.73 -3.96
CA SER A 679 27.43 -34.39 -4.09
C SER A 679 27.79 -33.11 -3.33
N HIS A 680 29.09 -32.94 -3.09
CA HIS A 680 29.65 -31.69 -2.60
C HIS A 680 31.04 -31.45 -3.19
N ARG A 681 31.46 -30.19 -3.21
CA ARG A 681 32.84 -29.82 -3.54
C ARG A 681 33.22 -28.51 -2.86
N VAL A 682 34.48 -28.42 -2.44
CA VAL A 682 35.09 -27.15 -2.02
C VAL A 682 35.41 -26.36 -3.29
N ILE A 683 34.71 -25.24 -3.50
CA ILE A 683 34.95 -24.34 -4.65
C ILE A 683 36.12 -23.41 -4.35
N GLU A 684 36.17 -22.88 -3.12
CA GLU A 684 37.20 -21.96 -2.70
C GLU A 684 37.71 -22.34 -1.31
N SER A 685 39.02 -22.40 -1.15
CA SER A 685 39.66 -22.51 0.16
C SER A 685 40.91 -21.63 0.15
N GLY A 686 40.79 -20.42 0.68
CA GLY A 686 41.89 -19.48 0.78
C GLY A 686 41.62 -18.42 1.85
N PRO A 687 42.67 -17.73 2.33
CA PRO A 687 42.60 -16.88 3.52
C PRO A 687 41.76 -15.61 3.36
N GLU A 688 41.13 -15.40 2.20
CA GLU A 688 40.30 -14.23 1.88
C GLU A 688 38.82 -14.63 1.70
N ARG A 689 38.59 -15.80 1.09
CA ARG A 689 37.27 -16.38 0.86
C ARG A 689 37.33 -17.90 0.87
N ALA A 690 36.29 -18.50 1.41
CA ALA A 690 36.04 -19.92 1.38
C ALA A 690 34.60 -20.20 0.91
N ALA A 691 34.42 -21.27 0.15
CA ALA A 691 33.14 -21.62 -0.43
C ALA A 691 33.01 -23.14 -0.61
N VAL A 692 31.86 -23.68 -0.19
CA VAL A 692 31.48 -25.08 -0.39
C VAL A 692 30.17 -25.13 -1.16
N GLU A 693 30.13 -25.97 -2.18
CA GLU A 693 28.93 -26.26 -2.95
C GLU A 693 28.40 -27.65 -2.62
N THR A 694 27.09 -27.76 -2.55
CA THR A 694 26.35 -29.01 -2.44
C THR A 694 25.27 -29.09 -3.51
N THR A 695 25.08 -30.27 -4.08
CA THR A 695 23.98 -30.55 -5.02
C THR A 695 23.16 -31.72 -4.52
N GLY A 696 21.89 -31.78 -4.90
CA GLY A 696 21.04 -32.91 -4.57
C GLY A 696 19.59 -32.77 -5.03
N GLN A 697 18.70 -33.48 -4.33
CA GLN A 697 17.29 -33.61 -4.68
C GLN A 697 16.37 -33.30 -3.49
N LEU A 698 15.17 -32.82 -3.82
CA LEU A 698 14.02 -32.75 -2.92
C LEU A 698 13.03 -33.84 -3.34
N VAL A 699 12.65 -34.72 -2.40
CA VAL A 699 11.77 -35.88 -2.67
C VAL A 699 10.52 -35.88 -1.78
N ASP A 700 9.47 -36.55 -2.25
CA ASP A 700 8.21 -36.72 -1.50
C ASP A 700 8.45 -37.63 -0.27
N PRO A 701 8.08 -37.21 0.95
CA PRO A 701 8.33 -38.01 2.14
C PRO A 701 7.48 -39.30 2.18
N GLN A 702 6.39 -39.39 1.43
CA GLN A 702 5.57 -40.62 1.32
C GLN A 702 6.14 -41.61 0.30
N ASN A 703 6.96 -41.12 -0.64
CA ASN A 703 7.63 -41.93 -1.64
C ASN A 703 8.98 -41.29 -1.99
N LEU A 704 10.04 -41.74 -1.34
CA LEU A 704 11.39 -41.20 -1.48
C LEU A 704 11.97 -41.32 -2.90
N THR A 705 11.35 -42.07 -3.81
CA THR A 705 11.74 -42.13 -5.23
C THR A 705 11.09 -41.05 -6.09
N ARG A 706 10.06 -40.36 -5.58
CA ARG A 706 9.36 -39.30 -6.30
C ARG A 706 10.10 -37.98 -6.15
N LEU A 707 10.82 -37.60 -7.21
CA LEU A 707 11.50 -36.32 -7.35
C LEU A 707 10.52 -35.14 -7.41
N LEU A 708 10.78 -34.11 -6.62
CA LEU A 708 10.05 -32.84 -6.62
C LEU A 708 10.88 -31.70 -7.23
N ALA A 709 12.18 -31.66 -6.95
CA ALA A 709 13.12 -30.71 -7.54
C ALA A 709 14.57 -31.20 -7.38
N THR A 710 15.47 -30.71 -8.21
CA THR A 710 16.92 -30.74 -7.92
C THR A 710 17.35 -29.40 -7.34
N PHE A 711 18.45 -29.39 -6.59
CA PHE A 711 19.01 -28.16 -6.03
C PHE A 711 20.52 -28.08 -6.20
N ARG A 712 21.01 -26.84 -6.25
CA ARG A 712 22.40 -26.46 -6.06
C ARG A 712 22.45 -25.36 -5.01
N GLN A 713 23.36 -25.51 -4.05
CA GLN A 713 23.55 -24.56 -2.96
C GLN A 713 25.04 -24.26 -2.80
N VAL A 714 25.39 -22.98 -2.67
CA VAL A 714 26.77 -22.55 -2.37
C VAL A 714 26.80 -21.69 -1.13
N ILE A 715 27.49 -22.14 -0.10
CA ILE A 715 27.76 -21.35 1.12
C ILE A 715 29.14 -20.71 0.96
N ARG A 716 29.21 -19.37 1.09
CA ARG A 716 30.43 -18.59 0.98
C ARG A 716 30.65 -17.74 2.23
N ILE A 717 31.92 -17.62 2.61
CA ILE A 717 32.38 -16.79 3.72
C ILE A 717 33.65 -16.07 3.31
N GLY A 718 33.83 -14.84 3.81
CA GLY A 718 35.02 -14.03 3.56
C GLY A 718 35.71 -13.63 4.86
N SER A 719 37.01 -13.36 4.80
CA SER A 719 37.75 -12.81 5.93
C SER A 719 37.37 -11.36 6.20
N GLY A 720 37.51 -10.94 7.44
CA GLY A 720 37.30 -9.56 7.90
C GLY A 720 35.85 -9.12 7.95
N ARG A 721 34.88 -9.98 7.55
CA ARG A 721 33.44 -9.65 7.52
C ARG A 721 32.61 -10.69 8.28
N PRO A 722 31.75 -10.28 9.25
CA PRO A 722 30.84 -11.16 9.96
C PRO A 722 29.58 -11.46 9.13
N LEU A 723 29.77 -11.98 7.91
CA LEU A 723 28.72 -12.19 6.92
C LEU A 723 28.90 -13.53 6.21
N ILE A 724 27.82 -14.30 6.13
CA ILE A 724 27.74 -15.54 5.35
C ILE A 724 26.83 -15.30 4.16
N GLU A 725 27.21 -15.78 2.98
CA GLU A 725 26.36 -15.72 1.78
C GLU A 725 25.95 -17.13 1.40
N ILE A 726 24.65 -17.36 1.17
CA ILE A 726 24.13 -18.63 0.69
C ILE A 726 23.38 -18.37 -0.61
N GLU A 727 23.89 -18.96 -1.69
CA GLU A 727 23.27 -18.97 -3.01
C GLU A 727 22.47 -20.26 -3.18
N PHE A 728 21.22 -20.14 -3.62
CA PHE A 728 20.31 -21.24 -3.88
C PHE A 728 19.88 -21.24 -5.34
N GLU A 729 19.85 -22.41 -5.94
CA GLU A 729 19.27 -22.68 -7.26
C GLU A 729 18.42 -23.94 -7.13
N ILE A 730 17.16 -23.86 -7.51
CA ILE A 730 16.19 -24.96 -7.40
C ILE A 730 15.54 -25.13 -8.76
N THR A 731 15.56 -26.36 -9.27
CA THR A 731 14.94 -26.73 -10.53
C THR A 731 13.78 -27.68 -10.25
N PRO A 732 12.53 -27.18 -10.22
CA PRO A 732 11.36 -28.01 -9.99
C PRO A 732 11.20 -29.07 -11.08
N ALA A 733 10.83 -30.29 -10.68
CA ALA A 733 10.51 -31.37 -11.62
C ALA A 733 9.20 -31.10 -12.39
N LYS A 734 8.32 -30.28 -11.79
CA LYS A 734 7.09 -29.77 -12.41
C LYS A 734 6.88 -28.31 -12.02
N PRO A 735 6.24 -27.50 -12.86
CA PRO A 735 5.79 -26.15 -12.48
C PRO A 735 4.92 -26.18 -11.22
N LEU A 736 5.04 -25.14 -10.40
CA LEU A 736 4.21 -24.93 -9.21
C LEU A 736 2.84 -24.39 -9.61
N GLU A 737 1.81 -24.76 -8.85
CA GLU A 737 0.44 -24.29 -9.03
C GLU A 737 -0.22 -24.06 -7.67
N GLY A 738 -1.16 -23.10 -7.58
CA GLY A 738 -1.94 -22.86 -6.36
C GLY A 738 -1.45 -21.69 -5.50
N GLU A 739 -1.92 -21.64 -4.26
CA GLU A 739 -1.79 -20.47 -3.39
C GLU A 739 -0.36 -20.32 -2.82
N PRO A 740 0.27 -19.14 -2.95
CA PRO A 740 1.70 -18.96 -2.68
C PRO A 740 2.11 -19.04 -1.21
N TRP A 741 1.19 -18.82 -0.27
CA TRP A 741 1.50 -18.99 1.16
C TRP A 741 1.41 -20.44 1.63
N THR A 742 0.95 -21.38 0.79
CA THR A 742 0.76 -22.79 1.16
C THR A 742 1.47 -23.78 0.24
N ASN A 743 1.82 -23.38 -0.98
CA ASN A 743 2.54 -24.22 -1.94
C ASN A 743 3.76 -23.50 -2.54
N TYR A 744 4.97 -23.84 -2.08
CA TYR A 744 6.21 -23.13 -2.46
C TYR A 744 7.47 -23.96 -2.22
N PHE A 745 8.58 -23.56 -2.84
CA PHE A 745 9.93 -23.94 -2.38
C PHE A 745 10.54 -22.83 -1.53
N ALA A 746 11.23 -23.20 -0.46
CA ALA A 746 11.81 -22.27 0.49
C ALA A 746 13.18 -22.72 1.01
N ALA A 747 13.96 -21.74 1.47
CA ALA A 747 15.02 -21.97 2.44
C ALA A 747 14.39 -21.95 3.84
N ARG A 748 14.43 -23.09 4.52
CA ARG A 748 13.85 -23.28 5.85
C ARG A 748 14.93 -23.18 6.91
N TRP A 749 14.78 -22.20 7.79
CA TRP A 749 15.68 -21.85 8.88
C TRP A 749 15.15 -22.41 10.19
N ALA A 750 16.04 -22.92 11.03
CA ALA A 750 15.70 -23.38 12.37
C ALA A 750 16.73 -22.89 13.38
N TRP A 751 16.26 -22.41 14.53
CA TRP A 751 17.10 -22.02 15.66
C TRP A 751 16.70 -22.82 16.91
N LYS A 752 17.50 -22.74 17.97
CA LYS A 752 17.32 -23.58 19.16
C LYS A 752 16.34 -22.96 20.17
N ASN A 753 16.47 -21.67 20.45
CA ASN A 753 15.70 -20.99 21.49
C ASN A 753 14.30 -20.59 20.98
N GLU A 754 13.26 -21.22 21.52
CA GLU A 754 11.87 -20.91 21.16
C GLU A 754 11.42 -19.51 21.62
N GLU A 755 12.14 -18.90 22.57
CA GLU A 755 11.89 -17.55 23.10
C GLU A 755 12.60 -16.45 22.29
N ALA A 756 13.27 -16.78 21.19
CA ALA A 756 13.93 -15.77 20.36
C ALA A 756 12.91 -14.75 19.82
N ALA A 757 13.22 -13.47 20.00
CA ALA A 757 12.48 -12.38 19.43
C ALA A 757 12.74 -12.28 17.93
N LEU A 758 11.67 -12.10 17.17
CA LEU A 758 11.73 -11.90 15.73
C LEU A 758 11.39 -10.45 15.40
N THR A 759 12.27 -9.80 14.65
CA THR A 759 12.11 -8.42 14.18
C THR A 759 12.25 -8.40 12.66
N LYS A 760 11.36 -7.73 11.95
CA LYS A 760 11.40 -7.54 10.50
C LYS A 760 11.76 -6.09 10.16
N GLY A 761 12.52 -5.90 9.09
CA GLY A 761 12.74 -4.60 8.46
C GLY A 761 11.69 -4.36 7.38
N VAL A 762 10.77 -3.43 7.64
CA VAL A 762 9.73 -2.98 6.71
C VAL A 762 9.76 -1.47 6.68
N LEU A 763 9.72 -0.88 5.47
CA LEU A 763 9.89 0.57 5.29
C LEU A 763 11.18 1.09 5.97
N GLN A 764 12.23 0.26 5.98
CA GLN A 764 13.53 0.52 6.60
C GLN A 764 13.48 0.77 8.12
N ALA A 765 12.39 0.36 8.77
CA ALA A 765 12.17 0.44 10.22
C ALA A 765 12.03 -0.96 10.83
N ALA A 766 12.56 -1.15 12.04
CA ALA A 766 12.45 -2.38 12.81
C ALA A 766 11.03 -2.55 13.39
N GLN A 767 10.35 -3.62 13.03
CA GLN A 767 9.02 -3.96 13.56
C GLN A 767 8.99 -5.38 14.12
N PRO A 768 8.24 -5.65 15.21
CA PRO A 768 8.09 -7.01 15.72
C PRO A 768 7.31 -7.90 14.75
N VAL A 769 7.64 -9.19 14.74
CA VAL A 769 6.90 -10.22 14.00
C VAL A 769 5.87 -10.89 14.93
N LEU A 770 4.58 -10.70 14.65
CA LEU A 770 3.50 -11.32 15.44
C LEU A 770 2.73 -12.42 14.68
N GLY A 771 2.64 -12.33 13.35
CA GLY A 771 1.90 -13.27 12.51
C GLY A 771 2.75 -14.39 11.88
N GLU A 772 2.08 -15.32 11.20
CA GLU A 772 2.75 -16.37 10.42
C GLU A 772 3.28 -15.89 9.07
N ARG A 773 2.51 -15.06 8.37
CA ARG A 773 2.89 -14.48 7.07
C ARG A 773 3.66 -13.20 7.32
N ILE A 774 4.83 -13.08 6.71
CA ILE A 774 5.77 -12.02 7.01
C ILE A 774 6.24 -11.40 5.70
N GLU A 775 6.11 -10.09 5.62
CA GLU A 775 6.75 -9.25 4.61
C GLU A 775 7.95 -8.56 5.28
N ALA A 776 9.15 -8.80 4.79
CA ALA A 776 10.39 -8.25 5.31
C ALA A 776 11.36 -7.91 4.15
N PRO A 777 11.07 -6.86 3.36
CA PRO A 777 11.87 -6.51 2.18
C PRO A 777 13.33 -6.13 2.50
N ASP A 778 13.61 -5.68 3.73
CA ASP A 778 14.94 -5.22 4.14
C ASP A 778 15.75 -6.34 4.83
N TYR A 779 15.24 -6.90 5.93
CA TYR A 779 15.86 -7.98 6.70
C TYR A 779 14.87 -8.67 7.64
N LEU A 780 15.24 -9.86 8.14
CA LEU A 780 14.58 -10.49 9.27
C LEU A 780 15.60 -10.91 10.32
N GLU A 781 15.46 -10.39 11.53
CA GLU A 781 16.34 -10.63 12.67
C GLU A 781 15.75 -11.68 13.61
N ILE A 782 16.61 -12.59 14.04
CA ILE A 782 16.39 -13.56 15.11
C ILE A 782 17.34 -13.18 16.24
N ALA A 783 16.80 -12.72 17.36
CA ALA A 783 17.57 -12.27 18.50
C ALA A 783 17.15 -13.02 19.77
N ASP A 784 18.13 -13.48 20.55
CA ASP A 784 17.89 -14.02 21.88
C ASP A 784 18.90 -13.42 22.88
N GLY A 785 18.83 -13.84 24.15
CA GLY A 785 19.76 -13.37 25.17
C GLY A 785 21.22 -13.78 24.92
N GLN A 786 21.50 -14.63 23.93
CA GLN A 786 22.84 -15.11 23.60
C GLN A 786 23.45 -14.35 22.43
N GLY A 787 22.66 -13.96 21.42
CA GLY A 787 23.13 -13.10 20.33
C GLY A 787 22.07 -12.80 19.29
N ARG A 788 22.49 -12.19 18.17
CA ARG A 788 21.58 -11.73 17.11
C ARG A 788 22.04 -12.24 15.74
N LEU A 789 21.11 -12.68 14.91
CA LEU A 789 21.34 -13.07 13.52
C LEU A 789 20.35 -12.33 12.63
N ALA A 790 20.82 -11.68 11.57
CA ALA A 790 19.92 -11.06 10.60
C ALA A 790 20.03 -11.77 9.24
N LEU A 791 18.90 -12.27 8.75
CA LEU A 791 18.71 -12.75 7.39
C LEU A 791 18.50 -11.53 6.49
N LEU A 792 19.46 -11.29 5.60
CA LEU A 792 19.43 -10.22 4.61
C LEU A 792 19.03 -10.85 3.26
N ALA A 793 17.81 -10.60 2.83
CA ALA A 793 17.26 -11.13 1.58
C ALA A 793 16.80 -9.96 0.71
N PRO A 794 17.74 -9.15 0.16
CA PRO A 794 17.41 -7.89 -0.51
C PRO A 794 16.41 -8.13 -1.65
N GLY A 795 15.15 -7.76 -1.38
CA GLY A 795 14.01 -7.91 -2.28
C GLY A 795 13.50 -9.33 -2.54
N THR A 796 13.79 -10.28 -1.64
CA THR A 796 12.99 -11.50 -1.47
C THR A 796 12.17 -11.33 -0.20
N PRO A 797 11.00 -10.66 -0.26
CA PRO A 797 10.38 -10.09 0.93
C PRO A 797 9.50 -11.07 1.70
N PHE A 798 9.19 -12.25 1.15
CA PHE A 798 8.14 -13.11 1.68
C PHE A 798 8.71 -14.24 2.53
N HIS A 799 8.25 -14.30 3.79
CA HIS A 799 8.63 -15.34 4.74
C HIS A 799 7.40 -15.89 5.46
N ARG A 800 7.49 -17.15 5.89
CA ARG A 800 6.45 -17.79 6.69
C ARG A 800 7.05 -18.37 7.97
N ARG A 801 6.55 -17.96 9.13
CA ARG A 801 6.86 -18.59 10.42
C ARG A 801 6.18 -19.96 10.49
N THR A 802 6.92 -21.00 10.86
CA THR A 802 6.44 -22.40 10.87
C THR A 802 6.68 -23.05 12.23
N GLY A 803 5.98 -22.53 13.24
CA GLY A 803 6.15 -22.91 14.65
C GLY A 803 7.02 -21.90 15.43
N PRO A 804 7.42 -22.21 16.67
CA PRO A 804 8.08 -21.25 17.55
C PRO A 804 9.52 -20.93 17.10
N ARG A 805 10.21 -21.90 16.49
CA ARG A 805 11.65 -21.85 16.18
C ARG A 805 12.04 -22.13 14.73
N MET A 806 11.10 -21.95 13.81
CA MET A 806 11.35 -22.17 12.38
C MET A 806 10.72 -21.09 11.51
N LEU A 807 11.38 -20.83 10.39
CA LEU A 807 10.99 -19.82 9.41
C LEU A 807 11.32 -20.33 8.01
N ASP A 808 10.40 -20.12 7.08
CA ASP A 808 10.61 -20.36 5.65
C ASP A 808 10.84 -19.01 4.97
N THR A 809 11.95 -18.83 4.26
CA THR A 809 12.09 -17.77 3.24
C THR A 809 11.63 -18.35 1.91
N LEU A 810 10.55 -17.80 1.35
CA LEU A 810 10.00 -18.28 0.08
C LEU A 810 10.99 -17.96 -1.05
N LEU A 811 11.34 -18.98 -1.82
CA LEU A 811 12.24 -18.87 -2.96
C LEU A 811 11.47 -19.00 -4.28
N LEU A 812 10.62 -20.02 -4.42
CA LEU A 812 9.82 -20.24 -5.63
C LEU A 812 8.34 -20.42 -5.30
N VAL A 813 7.50 -19.71 -6.05
CA VAL A 813 6.05 -19.87 -6.12
C VAL A 813 5.63 -20.09 -7.57
N ALA A 814 4.35 -20.33 -7.84
CA ALA A 814 3.84 -20.40 -9.21
C ALA A 814 4.18 -19.11 -9.98
N GLY A 815 4.75 -19.24 -11.19
CA GLY A 815 5.19 -18.11 -12.02
C GLY A 815 6.62 -17.61 -11.78
N GLU A 816 7.35 -18.16 -10.79
CA GLU A 816 8.72 -17.74 -10.47
C GLU A 816 9.79 -18.41 -11.34
N SER A 817 10.80 -17.65 -11.79
CA SER A 817 11.97 -18.20 -12.48
C SER A 817 12.89 -19.02 -11.57
N THR A 818 13.66 -19.91 -12.20
CA THR A 818 14.58 -20.85 -11.55
C THR A 818 16.01 -20.30 -11.37
N ASP A 819 16.24 -19.02 -11.65
CA ASP A 819 17.56 -18.38 -11.50
C ASP A 819 18.10 -18.48 -10.05
N SER A 820 19.39 -18.24 -9.83
CA SER A 820 19.93 -18.28 -8.47
C SER A 820 19.41 -17.12 -7.59
N GLN A 821 19.18 -17.39 -6.30
CA GLN A 821 18.87 -16.38 -5.28
C GLN A 821 19.92 -16.40 -4.19
N THR A 822 20.22 -15.25 -3.62
CA THR A 822 21.17 -15.15 -2.51
C THR A 822 20.50 -14.61 -1.26
N VAL A 823 20.61 -15.35 -0.16
CA VAL A 823 20.32 -14.86 1.18
C VAL A 823 21.64 -14.73 1.93
N ARG A 824 21.80 -13.66 2.70
CA ARG A 824 22.98 -13.46 3.54
C ARG A 824 22.60 -13.52 5.01
N ILE A 825 23.54 -13.95 5.85
CA ILE A 825 23.37 -14.02 7.30
C ILE A 825 24.40 -13.09 7.92
N ALA A 826 23.95 -12.00 8.53
CA ALA A 826 24.79 -11.09 9.28
C ALA A 826 24.86 -11.53 10.75
N LEU A 827 26.08 -11.65 11.27
CA LEU A 827 26.35 -12.15 12.61
C LEU A 827 26.52 -10.99 13.59
N ASP A 828 25.71 -11.01 14.66
CA ASP A 828 25.80 -10.10 15.82
C ASP A 828 25.92 -8.61 15.43
N GLN A 829 25.22 -8.22 14.37
CA GLN A 829 25.17 -6.84 13.92
C GLN A 829 24.13 -6.08 14.76
N PRO A 830 24.53 -5.03 15.51
CA PRO A 830 23.61 -4.32 16.40
C PRO A 830 22.57 -3.47 15.66
N PHE A 831 22.84 -3.13 14.39
CA PHE A 831 21.97 -2.33 13.52
C PHE A 831 21.74 -3.09 12.20
N PRO A 832 20.77 -4.03 12.14
CA PRO A 832 20.53 -4.88 10.98
C PRO A 832 20.25 -4.08 9.69
N MET A 833 19.62 -2.91 9.80
CA MET A 833 19.36 -2.05 8.64
C MET A 833 20.65 -1.55 7.97
N GLN A 834 21.72 -1.27 8.74
CA GLN A 834 23.02 -0.95 8.15
C GLN A 834 23.61 -2.15 7.40
N ALA A 835 23.46 -3.36 7.96
CA ALA A 835 23.92 -4.59 7.30
C ALA A 835 23.16 -4.86 5.99
N ALA A 836 21.83 -4.68 5.99
CA ALA A 836 20.98 -4.78 4.80
C ALA A 836 21.38 -3.77 3.72
N LEU A 837 21.53 -2.48 4.07
CA LEU A 837 21.97 -1.44 3.12
C LEU A 837 23.38 -1.72 2.59
N SER A 838 24.31 -2.15 3.45
CA SER A 838 25.67 -2.49 3.02
C SER A 838 25.70 -3.70 2.08
N SER A 839 24.77 -4.65 2.25
CA SER A 839 24.63 -5.80 1.37
C SER A 839 24.01 -5.44 0.02
N LEU A 840 23.13 -4.44 -0.02
CA LEU A 840 22.42 -4.02 -1.22
C LEU A 840 23.27 -3.08 -2.09
N THR A 841 24.02 -2.17 -1.45
CA THR A 841 24.68 -1.04 -2.14
C THR A 841 26.20 -1.26 -2.24
N PRO A 842 26.74 -1.70 -3.38
CA PRO A 842 28.20 -1.83 -3.53
C PRO A 842 28.91 -0.47 -3.49
N PRO A 843 30.20 -0.40 -3.10
CA PRO A 843 30.98 0.83 -3.22
C PRO A 843 31.18 1.20 -4.69
N LEU A 844 31.44 2.48 -4.97
CA LEU A 844 31.88 2.90 -6.30
C LEU A 844 33.38 2.71 -6.41
N VAL A 845 33.85 2.18 -7.53
CA VAL A 845 35.26 1.87 -7.80
C VAL A 845 35.67 2.64 -9.03
N ILE A 846 36.49 3.67 -8.86
CA ILE A 846 36.77 4.68 -9.88
C ILE A 846 38.27 4.66 -10.19
N PRO A 847 38.71 4.06 -11.31
CA PRO A 847 40.08 4.17 -11.76
C PRO A 847 40.45 5.63 -12.07
N VAL A 848 41.60 6.08 -11.59
CA VAL A 848 42.07 7.46 -11.76
C VAL A 848 43.54 7.49 -12.20
N THR A 849 43.90 8.53 -12.93
CA THR A 849 45.29 8.77 -13.41
C THR A 849 46.04 9.81 -12.57
N HIS A 850 45.34 10.45 -11.63
CA HIS A 850 45.87 11.49 -10.77
C HIS A 850 45.81 11.07 -9.30
N GLY A 851 46.73 11.63 -8.52
CA GLY A 851 46.93 11.39 -7.10
C GLY A 851 45.76 11.83 -6.23
N PRO A 852 45.88 11.66 -4.90
CA PRO A 852 44.81 12.04 -3.97
C PRO A 852 44.54 13.55 -4.01
N PRO A 853 43.33 13.99 -3.63
CA PRO A 853 43.01 15.40 -3.51
C PRO A 853 43.82 16.05 -2.38
N ALA A 854 43.80 17.38 -2.31
CA ALA A 854 44.53 18.14 -1.29
C ALA A 854 44.08 17.80 0.15
N SER A 855 42.87 17.25 0.33
CA SER A 855 42.36 16.76 1.61
C SER A 855 43.00 15.44 2.08
N GLY A 856 43.78 14.76 1.22
CA GLY A 856 44.52 13.54 1.55
C GLY A 856 43.96 12.28 0.87
N GLU A 857 44.52 11.13 1.23
CA GLU A 857 44.18 9.81 0.67
C GLU A 857 42.85 9.23 1.19
N SER A 858 42.22 9.86 2.18
CA SER A 858 40.87 9.49 2.64
C SER A 858 40.11 10.70 3.16
N GLY A 859 38.78 10.67 3.07
CA GLY A 859 37.92 11.75 3.55
C GLY A 859 36.45 11.34 3.66
N TRP A 860 35.65 12.18 4.30
CA TRP A 860 34.21 11.98 4.48
C TRP A 860 33.43 13.27 4.18
N PHE A 861 32.17 13.12 3.79
CA PHE A 861 31.24 14.19 3.41
C PHE A 861 30.22 14.46 4.50
N PHE A 862 29.63 13.40 5.06
CA PHE A 862 28.64 13.49 6.13
C PHE A 862 28.89 12.44 7.20
N HIS A 863 28.78 12.85 8.46
CA HIS A 863 28.87 11.98 9.62
C HIS A 863 27.61 12.09 10.48
N VAL A 864 26.93 10.97 10.66
CA VAL A 864 25.75 10.84 11.51
C VAL A 864 26.18 10.26 12.86
N GLY A 865 26.13 11.07 13.92
CA GLY A 865 26.59 10.67 15.26
C GLY A 865 25.76 9.56 15.93
N ALA A 866 24.60 9.21 15.38
CA ALA A 866 23.72 8.14 15.86
C ALA A 866 23.76 6.92 14.93
N LYS A 867 24.15 5.75 15.47
CA LYS A 867 24.24 4.50 14.68
C LYS A 867 22.87 3.92 14.27
N ASN A 868 21.81 4.25 15.00
CA ASN A 868 20.43 3.89 14.65
C ASN A 868 19.80 4.85 13.63
N VAL A 869 20.57 5.80 13.09
CA VAL A 869 20.10 6.76 12.09
C VAL A 869 20.87 6.56 10.81
N VAL A 870 20.16 6.53 9.68
CA VAL A 870 20.74 6.41 8.34
C VAL A 870 20.41 7.64 7.50
N LEU A 871 21.40 8.13 6.76
CA LEU A 871 21.19 9.06 5.65
C LEU A 871 20.61 8.30 4.46
N LEU A 872 19.38 8.65 4.09
CA LEU A 872 18.64 8.03 2.99
C LEU A 872 18.90 8.70 1.65
N ARG A 873 18.95 10.03 1.61
CA ARG A 873 19.12 10.79 0.35
C ARG A 873 19.76 12.15 0.60
N LEU A 874 20.52 12.60 -0.39
CA LEU A 874 20.90 14.01 -0.54
C LEU A 874 20.00 14.62 -1.61
N LEU A 875 19.38 15.73 -1.30
CA LEU A 875 18.42 16.45 -2.15
C LEU A 875 18.93 17.89 -2.37
N PRO A 876 18.58 18.52 -3.51
CA PRO A 876 18.84 19.94 -3.71
C PRO A 876 18.01 20.79 -2.75
N THR A 877 18.46 22.01 -2.44
CA THR A 877 17.65 22.96 -1.65
C THR A 877 16.44 23.44 -2.45
N PRO A 878 15.25 23.58 -1.84
CA PRO A 878 14.08 24.14 -2.52
C PRO A 878 14.29 25.55 -3.08
N THR A 879 15.14 26.35 -2.43
CA THR A 879 15.44 27.75 -2.76
C THR A 879 16.55 27.93 -3.81
N GLY A 880 17.21 26.84 -4.24
CA GLY A 880 18.36 26.90 -5.15
C GLY A 880 19.60 27.61 -4.58
N THR A 881 19.68 27.78 -3.26
CA THR A 881 20.85 28.34 -2.57
C THR A 881 22.01 27.34 -2.59
N ARG A 882 23.22 27.79 -2.20
CA ARG A 882 24.40 26.92 -2.09
C ARG A 882 24.24 26.04 -0.84
N GLY A 883 23.48 24.96 -0.98
CA GLY A 883 23.08 24.09 0.12
C GLY A 883 22.69 22.69 -0.33
N CYS A 884 22.25 21.88 0.62
CA CYS A 884 21.57 20.62 0.34
C CYS A 884 20.55 20.30 1.44
N VAL A 885 19.59 19.43 1.11
CA VAL A 885 18.72 18.79 2.08
C VAL A 885 19.23 17.38 2.32
N VAL A 886 19.41 17.02 3.59
CA VAL A 886 19.78 15.68 4.03
C VAL A 886 18.54 15.00 4.60
N ARG A 887 18.13 13.87 4.00
CA ARG A 887 17.04 13.04 4.52
C ARG A 887 17.61 11.93 5.40
N LEU A 888 17.17 11.88 6.66
CA LEU A 888 17.58 10.93 7.68
C LEU A 888 16.39 10.05 8.09
N LEU A 889 16.66 8.83 8.55
CA LEU A 889 15.67 7.91 9.12
C LEU A 889 16.22 7.24 10.38
N GLU A 890 15.43 7.22 11.45
CA GLU A 890 15.67 6.39 12.64
C GLU A 890 15.12 4.97 12.42
N THR A 891 15.93 3.93 12.63
CA THR A 891 15.61 2.57 12.18
C THR A 891 15.23 1.60 13.30
N GLU A 892 15.46 1.93 14.57
CA GLU A 892 15.40 0.99 15.70
C GLU A 892 14.27 1.28 16.71
N GLY A 893 13.47 2.31 16.48
CA GLY A 893 12.43 2.77 17.40
C GLY A 893 12.99 3.50 18.62
N ARG A 894 14.17 4.11 18.49
CA ARG A 894 14.91 4.71 19.62
C ARG A 894 15.20 6.19 19.35
N ALA A 895 14.43 7.06 20.01
CA ALA A 895 14.68 8.49 19.97
C ALA A 895 16.08 8.84 20.51
N ARG A 896 16.76 9.79 19.86
CA ARG A 896 18.13 10.17 20.22
C ARG A 896 18.50 11.58 19.76
N ALA A 897 19.21 12.31 20.62
CA ALA A 897 19.96 13.49 20.23
C ALA A 897 21.33 13.11 19.67
N PHE A 898 21.74 13.72 18.57
CA PHE A 898 23.04 13.48 17.94
C PHE A 898 23.51 14.69 17.12
N LYS A 899 24.76 14.63 16.70
CA LYS A 899 25.40 15.65 15.87
C LYS A 899 25.49 15.16 14.42
N LEU A 900 25.00 15.96 13.49
CA LEU A 900 25.22 15.80 12.05
C LEU A 900 26.39 16.70 11.65
N THR A 901 27.51 16.11 11.25
CA THR A 901 28.67 16.87 10.77
C THR A 901 28.77 16.74 9.27
N ALA A 902 29.00 17.85 8.57
CA ALA A 902 29.29 17.87 7.15
C ALA A 902 30.77 18.25 6.92
N PHE A 903 31.31 17.97 5.73
CA PHE A 903 32.70 18.30 5.34
C PHE A 903 33.04 19.79 5.47
N ARG A 904 32.03 20.66 5.56
CA ARG A 904 32.13 22.06 5.96
C ARG A 904 31.04 22.36 6.98
N THR A 905 31.34 23.19 7.97
CA THR A 905 30.32 23.68 8.90
C THR A 905 29.32 24.56 8.13
N PRO A 906 28.02 24.24 8.14
CA PRO A 906 27.01 25.08 7.50
C PRO A 906 26.90 26.43 8.22
N THR A 907 26.37 27.45 7.54
CA THR A 907 26.06 28.76 8.13
C THR A 907 24.68 28.79 8.73
N THR A 908 23.73 28.04 8.16
CA THR A 908 22.38 27.85 8.70
C THR A 908 21.92 26.41 8.53
N ALA A 909 21.07 25.96 9.44
CA ALA A 909 20.43 24.66 9.39
C ALA A 909 18.98 24.76 9.87
N ARG A 910 18.08 24.07 9.19
CA ARG A 910 16.66 23.99 9.59
C ARG A 910 16.06 22.62 9.26
N GLN A 911 15.15 22.18 10.12
CA GLN A 911 14.28 21.06 9.82
C GLN A 911 13.15 21.55 8.91
N ILE A 912 12.85 20.80 7.86
CA ILE A 912 11.78 21.10 6.91
C ILE A 912 10.79 19.94 6.80
N ASP A 913 9.55 20.26 6.41
CA ASP A 913 8.58 19.28 5.95
C ASP A 913 8.82 18.88 4.48
N LEU A 914 8.02 17.96 3.94
CA LEU A 914 8.15 17.51 2.54
C LEU A 914 7.71 18.58 1.53
N GLN A 915 7.16 19.70 2.00
CA GLN A 915 6.80 20.87 1.20
C GLN A 915 7.91 21.94 1.22
N GLY A 916 9.00 21.73 1.97
CA GLY A 916 10.09 22.68 2.14
C GLY A 916 9.78 23.80 3.14
N GLN A 917 8.70 23.69 3.92
CA GLN A 917 8.38 24.64 4.98
C GLN A 917 9.20 24.35 6.23
N THR A 918 9.72 25.41 6.88
CA THR A 918 10.48 25.29 8.12
C THR A 918 9.59 24.74 9.24
N ILE A 919 9.95 23.60 9.81
CA ILE A 919 9.37 23.09 11.06
C ILE A 919 10.08 23.73 12.25
N SER A 920 11.43 23.72 12.23
CA SER A 920 12.25 24.27 13.31
C SER A 920 13.61 24.74 12.79
N THR A 921 14.21 25.73 13.45
CA THR A 921 15.60 26.13 13.19
C THR A 921 16.54 25.32 14.09
N LEU A 922 17.65 24.87 13.55
CA LEU A 922 18.56 23.95 14.24
C LEU A 922 19.83 24.67 14.68
N GLY A 923 20.32 24.30 15.87
CA GLY A 923 21.55 24.85 16.43
C GLY A 923 22.79 24.30 15.74
N ILE A 924 23.76 25.17 15.51
CA ILE A 924 25.10 24.81 15.02
C ILE A 924 26.07 24.92 16.19
N ASP A 925 26.73 23.82 16.50
CA ASP A 925 27.72 23.73 17.56
C ASP A 925 28.94 24.62 17.23
N PRO A 926 29.49 25.39 18.19
CA PRO A 926 30.73 26.16 18.00
C PRO A 926 31.91 25.33 17.48
N ASP A 927 32.00 24.05 17.87
CA ASP A 927 33.01 23.11 17.42
C ASP A 927 32.67 22.48 16.04
N GLY A 928 31.61 22.99 15.38
CA GLY A 928 31.15 22.65 14.04
C GLY A 928 30.23 21.44 13.99
N GLY A 929 29.13 21.52 13.24
CA GLY A 929 28.11 20.46 13.09
C GLY A 929 26.74 20.88 13.64
N VAL A 930 25.68 20.23 13.17
CA VAL A 930 24.28 20.56 13.50
C VAL A 930 23.78 19.62 14.59
N ILE A 931 23.17 20.18 15.63
CA ILE A 931 22.56 19.39 16.71
C ILE A 931 21.14 19.03 16.30
N LEU A 932 20.85 17.73 16.32
CA LEU A 932 19.56 17.16 15.92
C LEU A 932 19.00 16.30 17.05
N GLU A 933 17.69 16.30 17.19
CA GLU A 933 16.95 15.28 17.92
C GLU A 933 16.05 14.57 16.91
N ILE A 934 16.04 13.24 16.96
CA ILE A 934 15.16 12.41 16.12
C ILE A 934 14.30 11.53 17.01
N ALA A 935 13.01 11.48 16.73
CA ALA A 935 12.07 10.60 17.39
C ALA A 935 12.22 9.15 16.89
N ALA A 936 11.58 8.21 17.60
CA ALA A 936 11.52 6.81 17.16
C ALA A 936 10.89 6.72 15.76
N TYR A 937 11.51 5.99 14.84
CA TYR A 937 11.03 5.76 13.47
C TYR A 937 10.78 7.01 12.62
N GLU A 938 11.34 8.16 13.01
CA GLU A 938 11.14 9.42 12.32
C GLU A 938 11.97 9.49 11.02
N VAL A 939 11.36 10.00 9.95
CA VAL A 939 12.01 10.45 8.71
C VAL A 939 12.15 11.97 8.75
N LEU A 940 13.38 12.44 8.94
CA LEU A 940 13.73 13.83 9.16
C LEU A 940 14.40 14.43 7.91
N GLU A 941 13.95 15.61 7.44
CA GLU A 941 14.65 16.39 6.41
C GLU A 941 15.31 17.63 7.01
N VAL A 942 16.61 17.77 6.78
CA VAL A 942 17.43 18.87 7.29
C VAL A 942 18.03 19.63 6.12
N GLU A 943 17.64 20.90 5.97
CA GLU A 943 18.27 21.80 5.02
C GLU A 943 19.52 22.44 5.63
N LEU A 944 20.63 22.33 4.91
CA LEU A 944 21.94 22.91 5.24
C LEU A 944 22.33 23.92 4.16
N ASN A 945 22.74 25.12 4.57
CA ASN A 945 23.27 26.14 3.66
C ASN A 945 24.69 26.56 4.06
N TRP A 946 25.55 26.85 3.07
CA TRP A 946 26.94 27.27 3.26
C TRP A 946 27.23 28.67 2.72
#